data_AF-A0AAV8YSP1-F1
#
_entry.id   AF-A0AAV8YSP1-F1
#
_cell.length_a   1.000
_cell.length_b   1.000
_cell.length_c   1.000
_cell.angle_alpha   90.00
_cell.angle_beta   90.00
_cell.angle_gamma   90.00
#
_symmetry.space_group_name_H-M   'P 1'
#
loop_
_entity.id
_entity.type
_entity.pdbx_description
1 polymer ?
#
loop_
_entity_poly.entity_id
_entity_poly.type
_entity_poly.pdbx_seq_one_letter_code
_entity_poly.pdbx_strand_id
1 'polypeptide(L)'
;MAGKLAIGIDLGTTFCCAAVYREGKGVDVIPDENGDRIIPSVVYFDPNKGEVLVGKNAIDETPEYPQNGLYDAKRMIGRKFDDQYVSKLTSSSETLFSIVRGKDDQAVYQVSIAGEPVTKRPEDVSAEMLKYMKRAASEHLGCEITEAVISVPAYFSNAQRKATKRAAELADLEVLRLITEPTAAAIHYVSDKKKENANILVFDFGGGTLDVSIIKVVDKQFEVKAVYGDTFLGGRNIDEILFNHFQQKYATNSKVNQSRRRIFLRRLRTACVELKKKLSTRSEARLSIPSSFGGDEEVSLSLSREEFEKLNGDLFERAVDVVKICLYNCGMSHTEIDEVILVGGTTRVPKIREMISDYFGEGIIKTDLHPDEAVAAGASVQAALLRNASRDLERYKITEVTPLSLGIETGKGFMEVFIARNSFLPAREVKRKFTTQNNQAAVRIPIYEGERANVAHNNLLGEFIARGFPPERAGDVKYDVIFELDEDGVLNVTVTEDSIGVRKNLTVTMGEFRLTEKNVKLTVEEAKKYRYADEVFEAFARKKNDLEILCQHIVYDSAKIECQTDRELVREACREFLKFSDGLDFMEIERLEARFAMSSPAIGIDLGTTFCCAAVYRQGRGVEVISDESGDRIIPSIVYFYPDTGKVLVGKHAVDEMLECPSNGLFDAKRIIGRKYTDQYVSQMTGSRETPFSIVRDENGQAAYEISVAGEPVTKRPEDVSAEMLKYMKRAASSLLGCEITEAVISVPAYFSNAQRKATKRAAELADLKLLRLITEPTAAAIHYVSDKEKENANILVFDFGGGTLDVSIIKVIDKQFEVKAVYGDTFLGGRNIDDILFDYFQEKCLAEKTISPRRERMFLCRLRAACEELKKRLSTMLEVKIPILSSFGGDEDVNVALSRAKFEELTQDLFKNAMDVMEICLFNCGMSKSEINEVILVGGTTRIPKIREMVRSYFGETVVKTDLHPDEAVAVGASIQAALLKNNSGALERYRITEVTPLSLGIRLNSDIMQVFIPRNTPLPFKAKRRNKTVGNNQVSIDTTIYEGERKNVKHNNKLGEFTVTGLPPARAGDTKFDVIFDLDEDGVLNVTVTEESIGIHKNFTVTMSPFRLTERNVKMSIEDAKKYKYEDEVFEEFARKKNKYDTICEQILYDVAKIASSKDQKFVRRSCKEFIKCYGDLDFTEMEKLDAKFAVFHSSIADILKENNLLQLL
;
A
#
# COMPACT_ATOMS: atom_id res chain seq x y z
N MET A 1 -8.78 -3.72 61.63
CA MET A 1 -9.30 -4.91 60.91
C MET A 1 -8.11 -5.51 60.20
N ALA A 2 -7.73 -6.76 60.50
CA ALA A 2 -6.69 -7.45 59.75
C ALA A 2 -7.24 -7.66 58.33
N GLY A 3 -6.75 -6.87 57.37
CA GLY A 3 -7.10 -7.08 55.96
C GLY A 3 -6.66 -8.50 55.58
N LYS A 4 -7.50 -9.23 54.84
CA LYS A 4 -7.12 -10.54 54.31
C LYS A 4 -5.83 -10.37 53.49
N LEU A 5 -4.77 -11.06 53.90
CA LEU A 5 -3.51 -11.08 53.18
C LEU A 5 -3.71 -11.90 51.90
N ALA A 6 -3.29 -11.32 50.78
CA ALA A 6 -3.29 -11.99 49.49
C ALA A 6 -1.84 -12.22 49.03
N ILE A 7 -1.61 -13.36 48.39
CA ILE A 7 -0.27 -13.74 47.91
C ILE A 7 -0.18 -13.65 46.39
N GLY A 8 1.05 -13.45 45.89
CA GLY A 8 1.37 -13.63 44.48
C GLY A 8 1.92 -15.03 44.25
N ILE A 9 1.40 -15.72 43.25
CA ILE A 9 1.86 -17.07 42.89
C ILE A 9 2.36 -17.05 41.45
N ASP A 10 3.62 -17.45 41.26
CA ASP A 10 4.11 -17.89 39.97
C ASP A 10 3.84 -19.38 39.79
N LEU A 11 2.79 -19.73 39.05
CA LEU A 11 2.48 -21.12 38.74
C LEU A 11 3.29 -21.55 37.51
N GLY A 12 4.61 -21.68 37.61
CA GLY A 12 5.49 -21.98 36.46
C GLY A 12 5.39 -23.41 35.93
N THR A 13 6.01 -23.64 34.76
CA THR A 13 5.96 -24.96 34.07
C THR A 13 6.82 -26.03 34.74
N THR A 14 8.01 -25.62 35.21
CA THR A 14 9.00 -26.53 35.82
C THR A 14 9.16 -26.26 37.31
N PHE A 15 8.99 -25.01 37.72
CA PHE A 15 9.04 -24.59 39.11
C PHE A 15 7.92 -23.60 39.39
N CYS A 16 7.47 -23.55 40.63
CA CYS A 16 6.51 -22.57 41.15
C CYS A 16 7.15 -21.79 42.29
N CYS A 17 6.68 -20.56 42.47
CA CYS A 17 7.17 -19.64 43.50
C CYS A 17 5.98 -18.88 44.09
N ALA A 18 6.01 -18.55 45.37
CA ALA A 18 5.01 -17.67 45.99
C ALA A 18 5.69 -16.56 46.76
N ALA A 19 5.05 -15.38 46.77
CA ALA A 19 5.52 -14.23 47.52
C ALA A 19 4.36 -13.45 48.13
N VAL A 20 4.65 -12.65 49.13
CA VAL A 20 3.70 -11.73 49.75
C VAL A 20 4.34 -10.35 49.88
N TYR A 21 3.57 -9.30 49.59
CA TYR A 21 4.01 -7.94 49.85
C TYR A 21 3.55 -7.50 51.24
N ARG A 22 4.48 -6.97 52.04
CA ARG A 22 4.19 -6.44 53.38
C ARG A 22 4.55 -4.96 53.44
N GLU A 23 3.59 -4.13 53.85
CA GLU A 23 3.79 -2.68 54.00
C GLU A 23 5.01 -2.39 54.89
N GLY A 24 5.90 -1.51 54.42
CA GLY A 24 7.16 -1.15 55.10
C GLY A 24 8.27 -2.21 55.09
N LYS A 25 7.99 -3.46 54.70
CA LYS A 25 8.98 -4.55 54.59
C LYS A 25 9.28 -4.97 53.14
N GLY A 26 8.43 -4.61 52.18
CA GLY A 26 8.58 -4.97 50.78
C GLY A 26 8.10 -6.38 50.48
N VAL A 27 8.65 -6.97 49.41
CA VAL A 27 8.33 -8.33 48.97
C VAL A 27 9.06 -9.37 49.84
N ASP A 28 8.33 -10.38 50.29
CA ASP A 28 8.82 -11.54 51.03
C ASP A 28 8.49 -12.83 50.25
N VAL A 29 9.52 -13.54 49.80
CA VAL A 29 9.37 -14.81 49.05
C VAL A 29 9.19 -15.96 50.04
N ILE A 30 8.15 -16.76 49.81
CA ILE A 30 7.67 -17.77 50.75
C ILE A 30 8.40 -19.09 50.51
N PRO A 31 9.15 -19.62 51.49
CA PRO A 31 9.73 -20.96 51.42
C PRO A 31 8.67 -22.04 51.68
N ASP A 32 8.89 -23.24 51.15
CA ASP A 32 8.11 -24.43 51.51
C ASP A 32 8.56 -25.07 52.84
N GLU A 33 7.96 -26.20 53.19
CA GLU A 33 8.29 -26.97 54.40
C GLU A 33 9.76 -27.47 54.43
N ASN A 34 10.42 -27.56 53.27
CA ASN A 34 11.82 -27.94 53.13
C ASN A 34 12.77 -26.72 53.17
N GLY A 35 12.24 -25.50 53.25
CA GLY A 35 13.00 -24.26 53.17
C GLY A 35 13.30 -23.81 51.73
N ASP A 36 12.79 -24.50 50.71
CA ASP A 36 13.03 -24.20 49.31
C ASP A 36 12.04 -23.12 48.83
N ARG A 37 12.55 -22.05 48.21
CA ARG A 37 11.72 -20.95 47.65
C ARG A 37 11.19 -21.23 46.25
N ILE A 38 11.85 -22.14 45.53
CA ILE A 38 11.56 -22.50 44.16
C ILE A 38 11.17 -23.97 44.14
N ILE A 39 9.87 -24.24 44.06
CA ILE A 39 9.28 -25.57 44.28
C ILE A 39 9.08 -26.25 42.92
N PRO A 40 9.56 -27.48 42.69
CA PRO A 40 9.33 -28.17 41.43
C PRO A 40 7.84 -28.39 41.11
N SER A 41 7.44 -28.17 39.85
CA SER A 41 6.05 -28.35 39.39
C SER A 41 5.72 -29.82 39.10
N VAL A 42 5.85 -30.67 40.12
CA VAL A 42 5.64 -32.12 40.05
C VAL A 42 4.64 -32.54 41.13
N VAL A 43 3.66 -33.36 40.75
CA VAL A 43 2.66 -33.93 41.66
C VAL A 43 2.67 -35.44 41.51
N TYR A 44 2.86 -36.16 42.61
CA TYR A 44 2.88 -37.61 42.65
C TYR A 44 1.64 -38.12 43.38
N PHE A 45 0.87 -38.97 42.70
CA PHE A 45 -0.28 -39.65 43.30
C PHE A 45 0.16 -41.04 43.78
N ASP A 46 0.24 -41.27 45.08
CA ASP A 46 0.68 -42.56 45.62
C ASP A 46 -0.29 -43.69 45.20
N PRO A 47 0.19 -44.72 44.47
CA PRO A 47 -0.66 -45.80 43.99
C PRO A 47 -1.17 -46.73 45.08
N ASN A 48 -0.53 -46.79 46.24
CA ASN A 48 -0.86 -47.70 47.35
C ASN A 48 -1.69 -47.00 48.43
N LYS A 49 -1.33 -45.76 48.79
CA LYS A 49 -1.94 -45.01 49.89
C LYS A 49 -2.97 -43.97 49.44
N GLY A 50 -2.95 -43.58 48.16
CA GLY A 50 -3.78 -42.49 47.64
C GLY A 50 -3.37 -41.10 48.16
N GLU A 51 -2.23 -41.00 48.85
CA GLU A 51 -1.64 -39.73 49.29
C GLU A 51 -1.14 -38.94 48.07
N VAL A 52 -1.19 -37.60 48.16
CA VAL A 52 -0.68 -36.70 47.12
C VAL A 52 0.57 -36.02 47.65
N LEU A 53 1.69 -36.23 46.95
CA LEU A 53 2.96 -35.55 47.22
C LEU A 53 3.20 -34.48 46.15
N VAL A 54 3.84 -33.40 46.55
CA VAL A 54 4.08 -32.23 45.69
C VAL A 54 5.55 -31.81 45.79
N GLY A 55 6.11 -31.27 44.71
CA GLY A 55 7.44 -30.67 44.72
C GLY A 55 8.56 -31.70 44.79
N LYS A 56 9.54 -31.44 45.67
CA LYS A 56 10.72 -32.29 45.83
C LYS A 56 10.36 -33.70 46.30
N ASN A 57 9.45 -33.79 47.27
CA ASN A 57 8.93 -35.07 47.77
C ASN A 57 8.30 -35.90 46.64
N ALA A 58 7.60 -35.26 45.69
CA ALA A 58 7.07 -35.94 44.52
C ALA A 58 8.18 -36.46 43.58
N ILE A 59 9.24 -35.69 43.36
CA ILE A 59 10.38 -36.09 42.52
C ILE A 59 11.11 -37.31 43.10
N ASP A 60 11.28 -37.34 44.42
CA ASP A 60 12.02 -38.41 45.10
C ASP A 60 11.29 -39.76 45.03
N GLU A 61 9.96 -39.75 45.02
CA GLU A 61 9.10 -40.95 44.94
C GLU A 61 8.77 -41.39 43.49
N THR A 62 8.83 -40.48 42.53
CA THR A 62 8.57 -40.77 41.10
C THR A 62 9.36 -41.97 40.52
N PRO A 63 10.63 -42.26 40.90
CA PRO A 63 11.35 -43.42 40.40
C PRO A 63 10.68 -44.77 40.64
N GLU A 64 9.89 -44.92 41.72
CA GLU A 64 9.24 -46.19 42.07
C GLU A 64 8.02 -46.46 41.17
N TYR A 65 7.15 -45.46 40.99
CA TYR A 65 6.00 -45.51 40.08
C TYR A 65 5.99 -44.32 39.11
N PRO A 66 6.80 -44.37 38.04
CA PRO A 66 6.99 -43.23 37.14
C PRO A 66 5.72 -42.72 36.46
N GLN A 67 4.73 -43.58 36.27
CA GLN A 67 3.45 -43.24 35.65
C GLN A 67 2.52 -42.43 36.55
N ASN A 68 2.84 -42.32 37.84
CA ASN A 68 2.06 -41.58 38.83
C ASN A 68 2.68 -40.22 39.21
N GLY A 69 3.92 -39.95 38.77
CA GLY A 69 4.57 -38.65 38.91
C GLY A 69 4.26 -37.74 37.74
N LEU A 70 3.31 -36.83 37.92
CA LEU A 70 2.79 -35.93 36.89
C LEU A 70 3.54 -34.60 36.87
N TYR A 71 3.89 -34.15 35.67
CA TYR A 71 4.51 -32.84 35.39
C TYR A 71 3.91 -32.25 34.11
N ASP A 72 4.31 -31.02 33.76
CA ASP A 72 3.82 -30.29 32.57
C ASP A 72 2.34 -29.91 32.54
N ALA A 73 1.67 -29.94 33.70
CA ALA A 73 0.27 -29.57 33.83
C ALA A 73 -0.03 -28.19 33.22
N LYS A 74 0.85 -27.19 33.45
CA LYS A 74 0.71 -25.84 32.88
C LYS A 74 0.65 -25.81 31.35
N ARG A 75 1.35 -26.71 30.66
CA ARG A 75 1.36 -26.75 29.19
C ARG A 75 0.18 -27.54 28.64
N MET A 76 -0.36 -28.49 29.40
CA MET A 76 -1.54 -29.27 29.03
C MET A 76 -2.88 -28.60 29.39
N ILE A 77 -2.89 -27.70 30.37
CA ILE A 77 -4.10 -27.04 30.86
C ILE A 77 -4.86 -26.37 29.70
N GLY A 78 -6.19 -26.53 29.65
CA GLY A 78 -7.03 -25.93 28.61
C GLY A 78 -6.92 -26.52 27.19
N ARG A 79 -6.12 -27.58 26.96
CA ARG A 79 -5.94 -28.24 25.64
C ARG A 79 -6.75 -29.53 25.47
N LYS A 80 -7.01 -29.89 24.21
CA LYS A 80 -7.59 -31.17 23.79
C LYS A 80 -6.50 -32.22 23.58
N PHE A 81 -6.93 -33.47 23.51
CA PHE A 81 -6.06 -34.64 23.37
C PHE A 81 -5.30 -34.68 22.04
N ASP A 82 -5.92 -34.21 20.97
CA ASP A 82 -5.39 -34.15 19.61
C ASP A 82 -4.52 -32.90 19.33
N ASP A 83 -4.27 -32.09 20.36
CA ASP A 83 -3.32 -31.00 20.26
C ASP A 83 -1.89 -31.55 20.00
N GLN A 84 -1.08 -31.07 19.04
CA GLN A 84 0.25 -31.65 18.81
C GLN A 84 1.22 -31.47 19.97
N TYR A 85 1.07 -30.52 20.91
CA TYR A 85 1.89 -30.57 22.13
C TYR A 85 1.52 -31.82 22.91
N VAL A 86 0.23 -32.05 23.10
CA VAL A 86 -0.28 -33.24 23.77
C VAL A 86 0.10 -34.50 23.01
N SER A 87 0.06 -34.49 21.67
CA SER A 87 0.44 -35.62 20.83
C SER A 87 1.95 -35.88 20.86
N LYS A 88 2.78 -34.83 20.85
CA LYS A 88 4.24 -34.92 21.04
C LYS A 88 4.56 -35.47 22.42
N LEU A 89 3.88 -34.99 23.47
CA LEU A 89 4.05 -35.48 24.83
C LEU A 89 3.60 -36.95 24.93
N THR A 90 2.45 -37.30 24.36
CA THR A 90 1.92 -38.68 24.35
C THR A 90 2.81 -39.65 23.57
N SER A 91 3.39 -39.19 22.45
CA SER A 91 4.27 -40.00 21.60
C SER A 91 5.73 -40.00 22.08
N SER A 92 6.06 -39.16 23.06
CA SER A 92 7.42 -39.02 23.55
C SER A 92 7.79 -40.22 24.43
N SER A 93 8.92 -40.85 24.09
CA SER A 93 9.53 -41.89 24.93
C SER A 93 9.99 -41.38 26.31
N GLU A 94 9.90 -40.06 26.55
CA GLU A 94 10.22 -39.36 27.79
C GLU A 94 9.07 -39.31 28.78
N THR A 95 7.84 -39.36 28.27
CA THR A 95 6.66 -39.21 29.10
C THR A 95 6.44 -40.52 29.86
N LEU A 96 6.62 -40.45 31.17
CA LEU A 96 6.56 -41.64 32.02
C LEU A 96 5.13 -41.98 32.46
N PHE A 97 4.21 -41.01 32.34
CA PHE A 97 2.78 -41.14 32.59
C PHE A 97 1.98 -41.33 31.29
N SER A 98 0.77 -41.83 31.43
CA SER A 98 -0.17 -42.02 30.31
C SER A 98 -1.06 -40.79 30.17
N ILE A 99 -1.24 -40.32 28.94
CA ILE A 99 -2.22 -39.30 28.59
C ILE A 99 -3.30 -39.99 27.75
N VAL A 100 -4.56 -39.79 28.12
CA VAL A 100 -5.72 -40.40 27.42
C VAL A 100 -6.76 -39.34 27.07
N ARG A 101 -7.63 -39.68 26.12
CA ARG A 101 -8.75 -38.84 25.70
C ARG A 101 -9.85 -38.88 26.77
N GLY A 102 -10.11 -37.74 27.40
CA GLY A 102 -11.19 -37.53 28.36
C GLY A 102 -12.52 -37.18 27.69
N LYS A 103 -13.49 -36.75 28.51
CA LYS A 103 -14.78 -36.21 28.04
C LYS A 103 -14.55 -34.98 27.16
N ASP A 104 -15.36 -34.75 26.13
CA ASP A 104 -15.26 -33.58 25.23
C ASP A 104 -13.86 -33.39 24.60
N ASP A 105 -13.18 -34.50 24.29
CA ASP A 105 -11.84 -34.57 23.71
C ASP A 105 -10.72 -33.96 24.57
N GLN A 106 -10.94 -33.82 25.87
CA GLN A 106 -9.96 -33.23 26.78
C GLN A 106 -8.70 -34.10 26.94
N ALA A 107 -7.52 -33.49 27.02
CA ALA A 107 -6.31 -34.19 27.41
C ALA A 107 -6.29 -34.42 28.92
N VAL A 108 -6.27 -35.69 29.36
CA VAL A 108 -6.22 -36.04 30.80
C VAL A 108 -5.10 -37.03 31.09
N TYR A 109 -4.51 -36.94 32.28
CA TYR A 109 -3.57 -37.91 32.79
C TYR A 109 -4.30 -39.17 33.25
N GLN A 110 -3.70 -40.33 33.02
CA GLN A 110 -4.16 -41.61 33.59
C GLN A 110 -3.11 -42.12 34.57
N VAL A 111 -3.52 -42.24 35.84
CA VAL A 111 -2.72 -42.74 36.96
C VAL A 111 -3.36 -44.00 37.55
N SER A 112 -2.60 -44.80 38.30
CA SER A 112 -3.13 -45.95 39.04
C SER A 112 -3.26 -45.61 40.52
N ILE A 113 -4.44 -45.73 41.11
CA ILE A 113 -4.66 -45.50 42.55
C ILE A 113 -5.39 -46.71 43.11
N ALA A 114 -4.83 -47.33 44.14
CA ALA A 114 -5.31 -48.57 44.74
C ALA A 114 -5.53 -49.71 43.72
N GLY A 115 -4.72 -49.74 42.66
CA GLY A 115 -4.83 -50.72 41.57
C GLY A 115 -5.83 -50.39 40.47
N GLU A 116 -6.61 -49.31 40.61
CA GLU A 116 -7.62 -48.87 39.63
C GLU A 116 -7.12 -47.70 38.78
N PRO A 117 -7.43 -47.68 37.46
CA PRO A 117 -7.08 -46.57 36.59
C PRO A 117 -7.98 -45.36 36.87
N VAL A 118 -7.38 -44.25 37.31
CA VAL A 118 -8.06 -42.99 37.60
C VAL A 118 -7.57 -41.91 36.64
N THR A 119 -8.48 -41.08 36.13
CA THR A 119 -8.13 -39.92 35.31
C THR A 119 -7.98 -38.66 36.16
N LYS A 120 -6.98 -37.85 35.85
CA LYS A 120 -6.72 -36.54 36.45
C LYS A 120 -6.61 -35.49 35.36
N ARG A 121 -7.37 -34.41 35.47
CA ARG A 121 -7.25 -33.29 34.53
C ARG A 121 -6.02 -32.44 34.89
N PRO A 122 -5.42 -31.73 33.94
CA PRO A 122 -4.35 -30.78 34.25
C PRO A 122 -4.74 -29.75 35.32
N GLU A 123 -6.01 -29.32 35.35
CA GLU A 123 -6.56 -28.45 36.38
C GLU A 123 -6.49 -29.07 37.77
N ASP A 124 -6.72 -30.38 37.88
CA ASP A 124 -6.64 -31.09 39.16
C ASP A 124 -5.17 -31.15 39.65
N VAL A 125 -4.22 -31.37 38.73
CA VAL A 125 -2.78 -31.37 39.05
C VAL A 125 -2.30 -29.97 39.46
N SER A 126 -2.69 -28.93 38.71
CA SER A 126 -2.39 -27.54 39.07
C SER A 126 -3.04 -27.12 40.39
N ALA A 127 -4.24 -27.63 40.71
CA ALA A 127 -4.88 -27.37 41.99
C ALA A 127 -4.09 -27.94 43.17
N GLU A 128 -3.51 -29.15 43.04
CA GLU A 128 -2.65 -29.72 44.10
C GLU A 128 -1.38 -28.89 44.33
N MET A 129 -0.77 -28.35 43.26
CA MET A 129 0.32 -27.37 43.39
C MET A 129 -0.16 -26.12 44.16
N LEU A 130 -1.29 -25.53 43.78
CA LEU A 130 -1.83 -24.33 44.42
C LEU A 130 -2.18 -24.57 45.90
N LYS A 131 -2.74 -25.74 46.25
CA LYS A 131 -3.00 -26.15 47.64
C LYS A 131 -1.70 -26.21 48.45
N TYR A 132 -0.63 -26.75 47.86
CA TYR A 132 0.68 -26.79 48.50
C TYR A 132 1.23 -25.39 48.76
N MET A 133 1.20 -24.50 47.75
CA MET A 133 1.64 -23.10 47.92
C MET A 133 0.80 -22.34 48.95
N LYS A 134 -0.53 -22.52 48.93
CA LYS A 134 -1.46 -21.94 49.90
C LYS A 134 -1.13 -22.39 51.33
N ARG A 135 -0.81 -23.67 51.52
CA ARG A 135 -0.41 -24.22 52.82
C ARG A 135 0.91 -23.62 53.31
N ALA A 136 1.95 -23.66 52.47
CA ALA A 136 3.26 -23.08 52.79
C ALA A 136 3.14 -21.59 53.14
N ALA A 137 2.35 -20.83 52.37
CA ALA A 137 2.06 -19.42 52.67
C ALA A 137 1.31 -19.23 53.98
N SER A 138 0.33 -20.08 54.28
CA SER A 138 -0.45 -19.97 55.51
C SER A 138 0.40 -20.27 56.75
N GLU A 139 1.28 -21.26 56.66
CA GLU A 139 2.24 -21.60 57.72
C GLU A 139 3.28 -20.51 57.91
N HIS A 140 3.89 -19.99 56.84
CA HIS A 140 4.89 -18.92 56.89
C HIS A 140 4.31 -17.60 57.43
N LEU A 141 3.03 -17.32 57.18
CA LEU A 141 2.35 -16.10 57.61
C LEU A 141 1.60 -16.24 58.93
N GLY A 142 1.38 -17.46 59.42
CA GLY A 142 0.62 -17.75 60.63
C GLY A 142 -0.87 -17.41 60.52
N CYS A 143 -1.43 -17.38 59.31
CA CYS A 143 -2.84 -17.10 59.06
C CYS A 143 -3.33 -17.82 57.80
N GLU A 144 -4.64 -18.07 57.70
CA GLU A 144 -5.21 -18.73 56.53
C GLU A 144 -5.22 -17.81 55.30
N ILE A 145 -4.60 -18.25 54.21
CA ILE A 145 -4.61 -17.55 52.93
C ILE A 145 -5.75 -18.06 52.05
N THR A 146 -6.63 -17.15 51.65
CA THR A 146 -7.82 -17.47 50.82
C THR A 146 -7.80 -16.81 49.46
N GLU A 147 -6.85 -15.90 49.21
CA GLU A 147 -6.86 -15.01 48.05
C GLU A 147 -5.47 -14.92 47.41
N ALA A 148 -5.42 -14.90 46.08
CA ALA A 148 -4.16 -14.76 45.37
C ALA A 148 -4.29 -14.03 44.03
N VAL A 149 -3.18 -13.45 43.60
CA VAL A 149 -2.92 -13.10 42.20
C VAL A 149 -2.04 -14.19 41.61
N ILE A 150 -2.47 -14.76 40.49
CA ILE A 150 -1.77 -15.90 39.87
C ILE A 150 -1.19 -15.45 38.52
N SER A 151 0.08 -15.77 38.30
CA SER A 151 0.75 -15.51 37.02
C SER A 151 0.27 -16.46 35.93
N VAL A 152 0.17 -15.96 34.70
CA VAL A 152 -0.03 -16.77 33.50
C VAL A 152 0.91 -16.31 32.38
N PRO A 153 1.28 -17.16 31.42
CA PRO A 153 2.04 -16.73 30.26
C PRO A 153 1.28 -15.67 29.46
N ALA A 154 1.99 -14.73 28.84
CA ALA A 154 1.37 -13.67 28.06
C ALA A 154 0.45 -14.21 26.95
N TYR A 155 0.87 -15.32 26.33
CA TYR A 155 0.16 -16.00 25.24
C TYR A 155 -0.91 -17.01 25.66
N PHE A 156 -1.29 -17.05 26.94
CA PHE A 156 -2.40 -17.92 27.36
C PHE A 156 -3.72 -17.48 26.72
N SER A 157 -4.34 -18.43 26.03
CA SER A 157 -5.70 -18.29 25.48
C SER A 157 -6.76 -18.13 26.58
N ASN A 158 -7.95 -17.71 26.19
CA ASN A 158 -9.12 -17.65 27.07
C ASN A 158 -9.41 -19.00 27.76
N ALA A 159 -9.29 -20.13 27.04
CA ALA A 159 -9.54 -21.46 27.60
C ALA A 159 -8.55 -21.82 28.71
N GLN A 160 -7.28 -21.48 28.52
CA GLN A 160 -6.22 -21.72 29.51
C GLN A 160 -6.40 -20.83 30.75
N ARG A 161 -6.74 -19.54 30.56
CA ARG A 161 -7.04 -18.60 31.66
C ARG A 161 -8.21 -19.09 32.53
N LYS A 162 -9.31 -19.54 31.91
CA LYS A 162 -10.44 -20.14 32.61
C LYS A 162 -10.05 -21.40 33.37
N ALA A 163 -9.24 -22.27 32.75
CA ALA A 163 -8.78 -23.50 33.38
C ALA A 163 -7.84 -23.23 34.57
N THR A 164 -6.99 -22.19 34.51
CA THR A 164 -6.18 -21.73 35.66
C THR A 164 -7.06 -21.21 36.79
N LYS A 165 -8.09 -20.38 36.50
CA LYS A 165 -9.07 -19.96 37.51
C LYS A 165 -9.76 -21.16 38.14
N ARG A 166 -10.15 -22.15 37.33
CA ARG A 166 -10.76 -23.40 37.82
C ARG A 166 -9.82 -24.19 38.73
N ALA A 167 -8.53 -24.26 38.42
CA ALA A 167 -7.54 -24.90 39.29
C ALA A 167 -7.42 -24.19 40.65
N ALA A 168 -7.50 -22.86 40.67
CA ALA A 168 -7.51 -22.08 41.91
C ALA A 168 -8.80 -22.28 42.72
N GLU A 169 -9.96 -22.33 42.06
CA GLU A 169 -11.23 -22.69 42.70
C GLU A 169 -11.15 -24.08 43.36
N LEU A 170 -10.57 -25.07 42.68
CA LEU A 170 -10.35 -26.42 43.23
C LEU A 170 -9.34 -26.45 44.40
N ALA A 171 -8.55 -25.39 44.57
CA ALA A 171 -7.62 -25.21 45.67
C ALA A 171 -8.21 -24.33 46.81
N ASP A 172 -9.50 -23.99 46.74
CA ASP A 172 -10.17 -23.04 47.63
C ASP A 172 -9.42 -21.70 47.73
N LEU A 173 -9.00 -21.19 46.58
CA LEU A 173 -8.26 -19.94 46.45
C LEU A 173 -9.01 -18.98 45.50
N GLU A 174 -9.43 -17.84 46.02
CA GLU A 174 -10.06 -16.76 45.25
C GLU A 174 -9.00 -16.05 44.42
N VAL A 175 -9.17 -16.06 43.10
CA VAL A 175 -8.28 -15.36 42.17
C VAL A 175 -8.71 -13.91 42.09
N LEU A 176 -7.93 -13.01 42.71
CA LEU A 176 -8.17 -11.56 42.63
C LEU A 176 -7.89 -11.03 41.23
N ARG A 177 -6.86 -11.59 40.58
CA ARG A 177 -6.44 -11.24 39.23
C ARG A 177 -5.56 -12.33 38.65
N LEU A 178 -5.70 -12.57 37.36
CA LEU A 178 -4.68 -13.19 36.54
C LEU A 178 -3.78 -12.10 35.96
N ILE A 179 -2.48 -12.20 36.22
CA ILE A 179 -1.48 -11.28 35.69
C ILE A 179 -0.55 -12.01 34.76
N THR A 180 -0.09 -11.36 33.70
CA THR A 180 0.93 -11.98 32.84
C THR A 180 2.29 -12.00 33.53
N GLU A 181 3.03 -13.10 33.37
CA GLU A 181 4.39 -13.30 33.91
C GLU A 181 5.33 -12.12 33.63
N PRO A 182 5.48 -11.66 32.38
CA PRO A 182 6.35 -10.52 32.09
C PRO A 182 5.85 -9.20 32.72
N THR A 183 4.53 -8.98 32.80
CA THR A 183 3.97 -7.78 33.44
C THR A 183 4.23 -7.79 34.94
N ALA A 184 4.07 -8.93 35.59
CA ALA A 184 4.42 -9.10 37.00
C ALA A 184 5.90 -8.76 37.24
N ALA A 185 6.81 -9.32 36.46
CA ALA A 185 8.24 -9.03 36.59
C ALA A 185 8.57 -7.53 36.41
N ALA A 186 7.94 -6.84 35.46
CA ALA A 186 8.10 -5.40 35.29
C ALA A 186 7.59 -4.59 36.48
N ILE A 187 6.44 -4.96 37.05
CA ILE A 187 5.91 -4.31 38.26
C ILE A 187 6.89 -4.42 39.40
N HIS A 188 7.48 -5.61 39.61
CA HIS A 188 8.48 -5.80 40.65
C HIS A 188 9.70 -4.90 40.43
N TYR A 189 10.24 -4.87 39.21
CA TYR A 189 11.39 -4.04 38.86
C TYR A 189 11.15 -2.55 39.11
N VAL A 190 10.04 -2.02 38.59
CA VAL A 190 9.73 -0.59 38.67
C VAL A 190 9.35 -0.18 40.08
N SER A 191 8.63 -1.05 40.81
CA SER A 191 8.28 -0.80 42.21
C SER A 191 9.51 -0.72 43.11
N ASP A 192 10.54 -1.53 42.86
CA ASP A 192 11.80 -1.49 43.60
C ASP A 192 12.63 -0.25 43.27
N LYS A 193 12.76 0.07 41.97
CA LYS A 193 13.61 1.18 41.48
C LYS A 193 12.97 2.57 41.50
N LYS A 194 11.67 2.69 41.82
CA LYS A 194 10.90 3.95 41.82
C LYS A 194 11.00 4.75 40.51
N LYS A 195 11.01 4.07 39.37
CA LYS A 195 11.05 4.73 38.06
C LYS A 195 9.70 5.31 37.68
N GLU A 196 9.72 6.50 37.09
CA GLU A 196 8.49 7.21 36.69
C GLU A 196 8.20 7.10 35.19
N ASN A 197 9.22 7.17 34.32
CA ASN A 197 9.04 7.13 32.88
C ASN A 197 10.09 6.22 32.21
N ALA A 198 9.65 5.15 31.53
CA ALA A 198 10.51 4.24 30.76
C ALA A 198 9.71 3.33 29.82
N ASN A 199 10.27 2.99 28.68
CA ASN A 199 9.85 1.87 27.83
C ASN A 199 10.70 0.64 28.19
N ILE A 200 10.06 -0.37 28.76
CA ILE A 200 10.71 -1.56 29.28
C ILE A 200 10.33 -2.75 28.40
N LEU A 201 11.32 -3.51 27.95
CA LEU A 201 11.10 -4.83 27.38
C LEU A 201 11.38 -5.89 28.44
N VAL A 202 10.43 -6.79 28.65
CA VAL A 202 10.62 -7.98 29.48
C VAL A 202 10.82 -9.18 28.58
N PHE A 203 11.94 -9.87 28.75
CA PHE A 203 12.31 -11.07 28.02
C PHE A 203 12.32 -12.25 29.00
N ASP A 204 11.20 -12.98 29.04
CA ASP A 204 10.99 -14.11 29.93
C ASP A 204 11.29 -15.43 29.23
N PHE A 205 12.53 -15.92 29.40
CA PHE A 205 12.97 -17.18 28.80
C PHE A 205 12.97 -18.29 29.85
N GLY A 206 11.80 -18.91 30.02
CA GLY A 206 11.56 -19.99 30.95
C GLY A 206 12.07 -21.36 30.50
N GLY A 207 11.66 -22.40 31.24
CA GLY A 207 12.02 -23.79 30.94
C GLY A 207 11.25 -24.40 29.76
N GLY A 208 10.05 -23.90 29.47
CA GLY A 208 9.17 -24.46 28.43
C GLY A 208 8.61 -23.45 27.44
N THR A 209 8.65 -22.16 27.78
CA THR A 209 8.13 -21.05 26.98
C THR A 209 9.12 -19.89 27.00
N LEU A 210 9.02 -19.04 25.98
CA LEU A 210 9.65 -17.73 25.90
C LEU A 210 8.54 -16.71 25.75
N ASP A 211 8.46 -15.69 26.57
CA ASP A 211 7.45 -14.64 26.46
C ASP A 211 8.14 -13.27 26.46
N VAL A 212 7.66 -12.37 25.60
CA VAL A 212 8.18 -11.00 25.46
C VAL A 212 7.03 -10.03 25.64
N SER A 213 7.25 -8.99 26.43
CA SER A 213 6.29 -7.89 26.57
C SER A 213 7.00 -6.55 26.55
N ILE A 214 6.39 -5.59 25.85
CA ILE A 214 6.86 -4.22 25.81
C ILE A 214 5.88 -3.40 26.65
N ILE A 215 6.41 -2.76 27.69
CA ILE A 215 5.63 -2.10 28.72
C ILE A 215 6.11 -0.65 28.79
N LYS A 216 5.20 0.27 28.54
CA LYS A 216 5.44 1.69 28.73
C LYS A 216 5.02 2.07 30.14
N VAL A 217 5.94 2.66 30.89
CA VAL A 217 5.71 3.20 32.22
C VAL A 217 5.65 4.71 32.11
N VAL A 218 4.54 5.33 32.54
CA VAL A 218 4.39 6.79 32.63
C VAL A 218 3.75 7.14 33.96
N ASP A 219 4.44 7.92 34.80
CA ASP A 219 3.98 8.32 36.13
C ASP A 219 3.43 7.15 36.97
N LYS A 220 4.15 6.01 36.94
CA LYS A 220 3.78 4.73 37.59
C LYS A 220 2.55 4.02 37.00
N GLN A 221 2.07 4.43 35.83
CA GLN A 221 1.09 3.70 35.05
C GLN A 221 1.79 2.74 34.09
N PHE A 222 1.42 1.47 34.12
CA PHE A 222 1.97 0.39 33.30
C PHE A 222 1.01 0.13 32.16
N GLU A 223 1.43 0.47 30.95
CA GLU A 223 0.70 0.19 29.73
C GLU A 223 1.45 -0.85 28.93
N VAL A 224 0.95 -2.09 28.93
CA VAL A 224 1.47 -3.13 28.04
C VAL A 224 1.13 -2.71 26.61
N LYS A 225 2.14 -2.50 25.76
CA LYS A 225 1.97 -2.06 24.36
C LYS A 225 1.85 -3.22 23.39
N ALA A 226 2.60 -4.27 23.65
CA ALA A 226 2.48 -5.52 22.91
C ALA A 226 2.98 -6.68 23.75
N VAL A 227 2.39 -7.84 23.48
CA VAL A 227 2.89 -9.13 23.92
C VAL A 227 3.18 -10.00 22.71
N TYR A 228 4.30 -10.73 22.74
CA TYR A 228 4.63 -11.79 21.77
C TYR A 228 5.28 -12.96 22.49
N GLY A 229 5.13 -14.19 22.02
CA GLY A 229 5.64 -15.33 22.78
C GLY A 229 5.78 -16.63 21.99
N ASP A 230 6.71 -17.44 22.48
CA ASP A 230 7.00 -18.79 22.04
C ASP A 230 6.75 -19.89 23.08
N THR A 231 5.51 -20.40 23.14
CA THR A 231 5.06 -21.56 23.96
C THR A 231 5.80 -22.91 23.78
N PHE A 232 6.80 -23.01 22.89
CA PHE A 232 7.53 -24.24 22.52
C PHE A 232 9.04 -24.00 22.39
N LEU A 233 9.51 -22.90 22.94
CA LEU A 233 10.90 -22.51 22.97
C LEU A 233 11.24 -22.23 24.42
N GLY A 234 12.04 -23.10 25.02
CA GLY A 234 12.43 -23.02 26.42
C GLY A 234 13.72 -23.79 26.66
N GLY A 235 14.18 -23.75 27.91
CA GLY A 235 15.38 -24.46 28.33
C GLY A 235 15.38 -25.97 28.04
N ARG A 236 14.21 -26.61 27.93
CA ARG A 236 14.10 -28.04 27.57
C ARG A 236 14.39 -28.34 26.11
N ASN A 237 14.14 -27.41 25.20
CA ASN A 237 14.50 -27.61 23.79
C ASN A 237 16.02 -27.68 23.63
N ILE A 238 16.74 -26.87 24.42
CA ILE A 238 18.20 -26.92 24.52
C ILE A 238 18.67 -28.26 25.10
N ASP A 239 18.01 -28.72 26.17
CA ASP A 239 18.32 -30.01 26.80
C ASP A 239 18.15 -31.18 25.81
N GLU A 240 17.11 -31.11 24.96
CA GLU A 240 16.82 -32.12 23.94
C GLU A 240 17.86 -32.16 22.82
N ILE A 241 18.35 -31.00 22.36
CA ILE A 241 19.44 -30.93 21.37
C ILE A 241 20.72 -31.58 21.94
N LEU A 242 21.06 -31.27 23.20
CA LEU A 242 22.21 -31.88 23.86
C LEU A 242 22.05 -33.39 24.05
N PHE A 243 20.86 -33.82 24.49
CA PHE A 243 20.54 -35.22 24.63
C PHE A 243 20.71 -35.97 23.31
N ASN A 244 20.14 -35.46 22.21
CA ASN A 244 20.25 -36.08 20.90
C ASN A 244 21.69 -36.13 20.40
N HIS A 245 22.47 -35.06 20.59
CA HIS A 245 23.89 -35.02 20.25
C HIS A 245 24.67 -36.16 20.95
N PHE A 246 24.52 -36.30 22.27
CA PHE A 246 25.22 -37.35 23.01
C PHE A 246 24.61 -38.74 22.79
N GLN A 247 23.30 -38.86 22.59
CA GLN A 247 22.66 -40.13 22.30
C GLN A 247 23.18 -40.72 20.98
N GLN A 248 23.36 -39.90 19.95
CA GLN A 248 23.97 -40.32 18.68
C GLN A 248 25.44 -40.72 18.88
N LYS A 249 26.20 -39.94 19.65
CA LYS A 249 27.61 -40.21 19.94
C LYS A 249 27.84 -41.52 20.69
N TYR A 250 26.91 -41.91 21.55
CA TYR A 250 26.96 -43.16 22.32
C TYR A 250 25.93 -44.19 21.84
N ALA A 251 25.51 -44.12 20.57
CA ALA A 251 24.52 -45.01 19.98
C ALA A 251 24.85 -46.47 20.28
N THR A 252 24.08 -47.07 21.17
CA THR A 252 24.33 -48.38 21.76
C THR A 252 24.25 -49.49 20.71
N ASN A 253 25.29 -50.34 20.67
CA ASN A 253 25.30 -51.64 20.03
C ASN A 253 24.04 -52.45 20.42
N SER A 254 23.40 -53.14 19.48
CA SER A 254 22.06 -53.76 19.55
C SER A 254 21.89 -54.94 20.53
N LYS A 255 22.86 -55.16 21.45
CA LYS A 255 22.87 -56.27 22.44
C LYS A 255 22.51 -55.86 23.88
N VAL A 256 22.16 -54.60 24.13
CA VAL A 256 21.83 -54.10 25.49
C VAL A 256 20.36 -54.32 25.83
N ASN A 257 20.08 -54.86 27.03
CA ASN A 257 18.73 -55.04 27.58
C ASN A 257 17.95 -53.71 27.62
N GLN A 258 16.68 -53.74 27.15
CA GLN A 258 15.80 -52.58 27.03
C GLN A 258 15.62 -51.79 28.34
N SER A 259 15.58 -52.47 29.49
CA SER A 259 15.45 -51.83 30.81
C SER A 259 16.71 -51.04 31.20
N ARG A 260 17.91 -51.59 30.94
CA ARG A 260 19.19 -50.90 31.22
C ARG A 260 19.39 -49.70 30.29
N ARG A 261 18.97 -49.84 29.03
CA ARG A 261 18.96 -48.73 28.06
C ARG A 261 18.08 -47.58 28.54
N ARG A 262 16.88 -47.85 29.07
CA ARG A 262 15.97 -46.81 29.60
C ARG A 262 16.59 -46.04 30.77
N ILE A 263 17.26 -46.73 31.69
CA ILE A 263 17.96 -46.11 32.84
C ILE A 263 19.12 -45.22 32.38
N PHE A 264 19.93 -45.70 31.41
CA PHE A 264 21.04 -44.91 30.87
C PHE A 264 20.54 -43.65 30.16
N LEU A 265 19.51 -43.73 29.31
CA LEU A 265 18.94 -42.56 28.65
C LEU A 265 18.40 -41.53 29.66
N ARG A 266 17.81 -41.98 30.78
CA ARG A 266 17.40 -41.08 31.87
C ARG A 266 18.60 -40.34 32.48
N ARG A 267 19.66 -41.08 32.86
CA ARG A 267 20.89 -40.49 33.42
C ARG A 267 21.54 -39.50 32.44
N LEU A 268 21.55 -39.84 31.15
CA LEU A 268 22.07 -38.98 30.10
C LEU A 268 21.32 -37.65 30.01
N ARG A 269 19.98 -37.66 30.06
CA ARG A 269 19.18 -36.43 30.08
C ARG A 269 19.47 -35.56 31.30
N THR A 270 19.47 -36.15 32.51
CA THR A 270 19.80 -35.43 33.74
C THR A 270 21.18 -34.79 33.64
N ALA A 271 22.16 -35.52 33.08
CA ALA A 271 23.48 -34.99 32.84
C ALA A 271 23.51 -33.87 31.79
N CYS A 272 22.68 -33.90 30.75
CA CYS A 272 22.58 -32.81 29.77
C CYS A 272 22.07 -31.50 30.40
N VAL A 273 21.06 -31.58 31.28
CA VAL A 273 20.55 -30.42 32.03
C VAL A 273 21.67 -29.82 32.90
N GLU A 274 22.41 -30.66 33.62
CA GLU A 274 23.54 -30.23 34.45
C GLU A 274 24.71 -29.68 33.62
N LEU A 275 24.96 -30.26 32.44
CA LEU A 275 25.98 -29.78 31.53
C LEU A 275 25.66 -28.36 31.04
N LYS A 276 24.41 -28.11 30.60
CA LYS A 276 23.90 -26.79 30.22
C LYS A 276 24.09 -25.76 31.33
N LYS A 277 23.72 -26.11 32.58
CA LYS A 277 23.91 -25.22 33.74
C LYS A 277 25.39 -24.89 33.97
N LYS A 278 26.28 -25.88 33.90
CA LYS A 278 27.74 -25.67 34.05
C LYS A 278 28.30 -24.78 32.93
N LEU A 279 27.89 -24.99 31.68
CA LEU A 279 28.34 -24.20 30.52
C LEU A 279 27.86 -22.74 30.55
N SER A 280 26.79 -22.45 31.28
CA SER A 280 26.33 -21.08 31.51
C SER A 280 27.32 -20.26 32.35
N THR A 281 28.24 -20.89 33.07
CA THR A 281 29.26 -20.22 33.91
C THR A 281 30.69 -20.54 33.51
N ARG A 282 30.94 -21.68 32.85
CA ARG A 282 32.27 -22.16 32.44
C ARG A 282 32.44 -22.18 30.92
N SER A 283 33.67 -22.04 30.44
CA SER A 283 34.00 -22.17 29.01
C SER A 283 33.98 -23.62 28.51
N GLU A 284 34.09 -24.59 29.43
CA GLU A 284 33.99 -26.03 29.17
C GLU A 284 33.37 -26.75 30.36
N ALA A 285 32.71 -27.88 30.12
CA ALA A 285 32.16 -28.72 31.17
C ALA A 285 32.29 -30.20 30.84
N ARG A 286 32.55 -31.00 31.88
CA ARG A 286 32.64 -32.46 31.81
C ARG A 286 31.79 -33.11 32.90
N LEU A 287 31.11 -34.20 32.55
CA LEU A 287 30.28 -35.02 33.44
C LEU A 287 30.48 -36.50 33.12
N SER A 288 30.53 -37.35 34.14
CA SER A 288 30.53 -38.80 33.98
C SER A 288 29.18 -39.38 34.39
N ILE A 289 28.67 -40.34 33.62
CA ILE A 289 27.51 -41.16 33.99
C ILE A 289 27.84 -42.65 33.85
N PRO A 290 27.34 -43.55 34.70
CA PRO A 290 27.60 -44.98 34.56
C PRO A 290 27.00 -45.55 33.26
N SER A 291 27.73 -46.44 32.56
CA SER A 291 27.33 -47.00 31.27
C SER A 291 26.21 -48.07 31.38
N SER A 292 25.60 -48.40 30.23
CA SER A 292 24.58 -49.45 30.11
C SER A 292 25.11 -50.87 29.83
N PHE A 293 26.44 -51.06 29.69
CA PHE A 293 27.03 -52.29 29.17
C PHE A 293 27.38 -53.36 30.24
N GLY A 294 27.28 -53.03 31.53
CA GLY A 294 27.66 -53.92 32.63
C GLY A 294 29.16 -53.84 32.92
N GLY A 295 29.51 -53.56 34.19
CA GLY A 295 30.86 -53.18 34.64
C GLY A 295 30.92 -51.73 35.14
N ASP A 296 31.98 -51.35 35.86
CA ASP A 296 32.22 -49.99 36.40
C ASP A 296 32.62 -48.94 35.33
N GLU A 297 32.27 -49.18 34.06
CA GLU A 297 32.62 -48.26 32.97
C GLU A 297 31.72 -47.01 32.98
N GLU A 298 32.36 -45.83 32.99
CA GLU A 298 31.68 -44.53 32.92
C GLU A 298 31.72 -43.93 31.52
N VAL A 299 30.61 -43.32 31.11
CA VAL A 299 30.50 -42.49 29.90
C VAL A 299 30.76 -41.03 30.28
N SER A 300 31.81 -40.46 29.70
CA SER A 300 32.19 -39.06 29.93
C SER A 300 31.61 -38.13 28.87
N LEU A 301 30.64 -37.30 29.26
CA LEU A 301 30.10 -36.20 28.47
C LEU A 301 31.03 -34.98 28.60
N SER A 302 31.52 -34.46 27.48
CA SER A 302 32.37 -33.27 27.44
C SER A 302 31.92 -32.38 26.29
N LEU A 303 31.81 -31.07 26.55
CA LEU A 303 31.41 -30.07 25.57
C LEU A 303 32.03 -28.72 25.95
N SER A 304 32.48 -27.95 24.95
CA SER A 304 32.84 -26.54 25.15
C SER A 304 31.60 -25.62 25.06
N ARG A 305 31.71 -24.40 25.57
CA ARG A 305 30.65 -23.38 25.43
C ARG A 305 30.42 -23.05 23.95
N GLU A 306 31.48 -22.92 23.17
CA GLU A 306 31.40 -22.62 21.73
C GLU A 306 30.64 -23.73 20.98
N GLU A 307 30.93 -25.00 21.28
CA GLU A 307 30.20 -26.14 20.70
C GLU A 307 28.72 -26.15 21.12
N PHE A 308 28.44 -25.87 22.40
CA PHE A 308 27.08 -25.73 22.91
C PHE A 308 26.31 -24.62 22.21
N GLU A 309 26.93 -23.46 22.02
CA GLU A 309 26.31 -22.31 21.37
C GLU A 309 26.02 -22.61 19.91
N LYS A 310 26.96 -23.26 19.21
CA LYS A 310 26.77 -23.69 17.82
C LYS A 310 25.64 -24.70 17.67
N LEU A 311 25.53 -25.68 18.57
CA LEU A 311 24.47 -26.69 18.53
C LEU A 311 23.07 -26.08 18.70
N ASN A 312 22.97 -24.97 19.43
CA ASN A 312 21.71 -24.32 19.77
C ASN A 312 21.46 -23.00 19.01
N GLY A 313 22.29 -22.68 18.01
CA GLY A 313 22.24 -21.41 17.27
C GLY A 313 20.84 -21.07 16.76
N ASP A 314 20.18 -22.01 16.08
CA ASP A 314 18.83 -21.85 15.55
C ASP A 314 17.79 -21.49 16.64
N LEU A 315 17.92 -22.07 17.84
CA LEU A 315 17.01 -21.75 18.96
C LEU A 315 17.26 -20.35 19.49
N PHE A 316 18.52 -19.89 19.50
CA PHE A 316 18.90 -18.57 20.00
C PHE A 316 18.49 -17.47 19.01
N GLU A 317 18.66 -17.69 17.71
CA GLU A 317 18.17 -16.78 16.68
C GLU A 317 16.65 -16.63 16.74
N ARG A 318 15.93 -17.76 16.84
CA ARG A 318 14.48 -17.75 17.02
C ARG A 318 14.04 -16.98 18.27
N ALA A 319 14.81 -17.04 19.35
CA ALA A 319 14.51 -16.29 20.57
C ALA A 319 14.61 -14.76 20.35
N VAL A 320 15.58 -14.29 19.58
CA VAL A 320 15.70 -12.87 19.21
C VAL A 320 14.61 -12.46 18.22
N ASP A 321 14.19 -13.34 17.33
CA ASP A 321 13.10 -13.03 16.39
C ASP A 321 11.76 -12.79 17.10
N VAL A 322 11.48 -13.50 18.20
CA VAL A 322 10.32 -13.22 19.07
C VAL A 322 10.34 -11.77 19.56
N VAL A 323 11.52 -11.23 19.90
CA VAL A 323 11.68 -9.83 20.31
C VAL A 323 11.39 -8.86 19.16
N LYS A 324 12.00 -9.10 17.99
CA LYS A 324 11.78 -8.26 16.79
C LYS A 324 10.30 -8.22 16.40
N ILE A 325 9.61 -9.35 16.48
CA ILE A 325 8.18 -9.43 16.18
C ILE A 325 7.37 -8.64 17.20
N CYS A 326 7.72 -8.71 18.49
CA CYS A 326 7.04 -7.93 19.53
C CYS A 326 7.16 -6.42 19.28
N LEU A 327 8.37 -5.93 18.97
CA LEU A 327 8.64 -4.52 18.64
C LEU A 327 7.84 -4.06 17.42
N TYR A 328 7.84 -4.87 16.37
CA TYR A 328 7.04 -4.62 15.18
C TYR A 328 5.54 -4.48 15.51
N ASN A 329 5.01 -5.33 16.38
CA ASN A 329 3.58 -5.35 16.71
C ASN A 329 3.11 -4.09 17.45
N CYS A 330 4.00 -3.39 18.19
CA CYS A 330 3.68 -2.10 18.82
C CYS A 330 4.18 -0.90 18.03
N GLY A 331 4.77 -1.10 16.84
CA GLY A 331 5.30 -0.02 16.00
C GLY A 331 6.46 0.75 16.64
N MET A 332 7.21 0.13 17.56
CA MET A 332 8.37 0.73 18.21
C MET A 332 9.67 0.23 17.60
N SER A 333 10.64 1.13 17.47
CA SER A 333 12.03 0.80 17.17
C SER A 333 12.73 0.22 18.39
N HIS A 334 13.72 -0.65 18.18
CA HIS A 334 14.60 -1.15 19.25
C HIS A 334 15.29 -0.02 20.02
N THR A 335 15.56 1.13 19.37
CA THR A 335 16.17 2.32 19.98
C THR A 335 15.24 3.07 20.94
N GLU A 336 13.94 2.77 20.93
CA GLU A 336 12.95 3.38 21.84
C GLU A 336 12.81 2.60 23.15
N ILE A 337 13.43 1.42 23.26
CA ILE A 337 13.47 0.65 24.50
C ILE A 337 14.57 1.24 25.38
N ASP A 338 14.21 1.63 26.60
CA ASP A 338 15.15 2.18 27.56
C ASP A 338 15.89 1.05 28.28
N GLU A 339 15.21 -0.05 28.59
CA GLU A 339 15.74 -1.15 29.39
C GLU A 339 15.17 -2.52 29.02
N VAL A 340 16.01 -3.54 29.13
CA VAL A 340 15.62 -4.94 28.94
C VAL A 340 15.75 -5.70 30.25
N ILE A 341 14.65 -6.28 30.73
CA ILE A 341 14.60 -7.12 31.92
C ILE A 341 14.63 -8.58 31.49
N LEU A 342 15.56 -9.36 32.03
CA LEU A 342 15.65 -10.80 31.78
C LEU A 342 14.97 -11.59 32.90
N VAL A 343 14.00 -12.43 32.55
CA VAL A 343 13.23 -13.27 33.47
C VAL A 343 13.36 -14.73 33.03
N GLY A 344 13.29 -15.67 33.97
CA GLY A 344 13.39 -17.10 33.67
C GLY A 344 14.82 -17.63 33.54
N GLY A 345 15.02 -18.87 33.98
CA GLY A 345 16.35 -19.45 34.14
C GLY A 345 17.16 -19.64 32.86
N THR A 346 16.54 -19.72 31.68
CA THR A 346 17.24 -19.90 30.39
C THR A 346 17.99 -18.64 29.97
N THR A 347 17.60 -17.46 30.49
CA THR A 347 18.32 -16.19 30.25
C THR A 347 19.73 -16.16 30.85
N ARG A 348 20.12 -17.16 31.66
CA ARG A 348 21.48 -17.32 32.18
C ARG A 348 22.49 -17.77 31.12
N VAL A 349 22.03 -18.25 29.96
CA VAL A 349 22.90 -18.62 28.84
C VAL A 349 23.62 -17.37 28.30
N PRO A 350 24.97 -17.32 28.32
CA PRO A 350 25.72 -16.13 27.90
C PRO A 350 25.39 -15.65 26.49
N LYS A 351 25.28 -16.56 25.52
CA LYS A 351 24.98 -16.21 24.13
C LYS A 351 23.66 -15.47 23.95
N ILE A 352 22.63 -15.80 24.73
CA ILE A 352 21.35 -15.08 24.68
C ILE A 352 21.54 -13.63 25.14
N ARG A 353 22.30 -13.41 26.22
CA ARG A 353 22.57 -12.05 26.73
C ARG A 353 23.41 -11.24 25.75
N GLU A 354 24.38 -11.87 25.12
CA GLU A 354 25.18 -11.28 24.04
C GLU A 354 24.28 -10.86 22.89
N MET A 355 23.47 -11.76 22.33
CA MET A 355 22.62 -11.45 21.18
C MET A 355 21.55 -10.37 21.47
N ILE A 356 21.01 -10.34 22.69
CA ILE A 356 20.10 -9.27 23.11
C ILE A 356 20.86 -7.94 23.25
N SER A 357 22.09 -7.96 23.79
CA SER A 357 22.94 -6.75 23.88
C SER A 357 23.38 -6.25 22.52
N ASP A 358 23.72 -7.15 21.59
CA ASP A 358 24.09 -6.79 20.22
C ASP A 358 22.92 -6.12 19.48
N TYR A 359 21.69 -6.55 19.77
CA TYR A 359 20.50 -6.01 19.13
C TYR A 359 20.07 -4.64 19.67
N PHE A 360 20.24 -4.39 20.97
CA PHE A 360 19.77 -3.17 21.62
C PHE A 360 20.88 -2.17 22.02
N GLY A 361 22.13 -2.61 22.10
CA GLY A 361 23.28 -1.85 22.61
C GLY A 361 23.74 -2.29 24.01
N GLU A 362 25.00 -2.01 24.33
CA GLU A 362 25.59 -2.34 25.63
C GLU A 362 24.92 -1.57 26.79
N GLY A 363 24.75 -2.25 27.93
CA GLY A 363 24.26 -1.63 29.18
C GLY A 363 22.73 -1.52 29.33
N ILE A 364 21.97 -1.93 28.30
CA ILE A 364 20.51 -1.91 28.32
C ILE A 364 19.90 -3.03 29.17
N ILE A 365 20.57 -4.17 29.26
CA ILE A 365 20.13 -5.33 30.05
C ILE A 365 20.26 -5.02 31.55
N LYS A 366 19.19 -5.24 32.30
CA LYS A 366 19.15 -5.06 33.76
C LYS A 366 19.05 -6.42 34.45
N THR A 367 20.00 -6.69 35.35
CA THR A 367 20.13 -7.96 36.08
C THR A 367 19.84 -7.81 37.57
N ASP A 368 19.18 -6.72 37.97
CA ASP A 368 18.87 -6.41 39.37
C ASP A 368 17.85 -7.37 40.00
N LEU A 369 17.10 -8.12 39.19
CA LEU A 369 16.07 -9.04 39.65
C LEU A 369 16.58 -10.48 39.71
N HIS A 370 16.12 -11.23 40.71
CA HIS A 370 16.28 -12.67 40.70
C HIS A 370 15.31 -13.29 39.67
N PRO A 371 15.81 -13.91 38.59
CA PRO A 371 14.99 -14.26 37.44
C PRO A 371 13.94 -15.34 37.73
N ASP A 372 14.12 -16.13 38.80
CA ASP A 372 13.17 -17.19 39.19
C ASP A 372 12.18 -16.74 40.30
N GLU A 373 12.37 -15.55 40.89
CA GLU A 373 11.47 -15.02 41.96
C GLU A 373 10.66 -13.79 41.50
N ALA A 374 11.12 -13.10 40.45
CA ALA A 374 10.58 -11.81 40.01
C ALA A 374 9.09 -11.82 39.68
N VAL A 375 8.60 -12.92 39.08
CA VAL A 375 7.19 -13.07 38.71
C VAL A 375 6.29 -13.14 39.95
N ALA A 376 6.60 -14.05 40.89
CA ALA A 376 5.84 -14.19 42.13
C ALA A 376 5.89 -12.90 42.96
N ALA A 377 7.07 -12.27 43.02
CA ALA A 377 7.27 -10.98 43.65
C ALA A 377 6.34 -9.89 43.07
N GLY A 378 6.29 -9.76 41.74
CA GLY A 378 5.42 -8.82 41.05
C GLY A 378 3.93 -9.10 41.24
N ALA A 379 3.53 -10.37 41.16
CA ALA A 379 2.17 -10.80 41.44
C ALA A 379 1.75 -10.44 42.88
N SER A 380 2.67 -10.50 43.84
CA SER A 380 2.40 -10.13 45.24
C SER A 380 2.20 -8.62 45.42
N VAL A 381 2.92 -7.79 44.64
CA VAL A 381 2.70 -6.34 44.59
C VAL A 381 1.32 -6.04 44.02
N GLN A 382 0.91 -6.75 42.96
CA GLN A 382 -0.44 -6.63 42.40
C GLN A 382 -1.53 -7.06 43.39
N ALA A 383 -1.30 -8.11 44.16
CA ALA A 383 -2.22 -8.55 45.19
C ALA A 383 -2.40 -7.47 46.28
N ALA A 384 -1.30 -6.83 46.70
CA ALA A 384 -1.33 -5.71 47.64
C ALA A 384 -2.04 -4.47 47.07
N LEU A 385 -1.86 -4.18 45.77
CA LEU A 385 -2.56 -3.09 45.06
C LEU A 385 -4.08 -3.27 45.12
N LEU A 386 -4.57 -4.44 44.74
CA LEU A 386 -6.01 -4.74 44.71
C LEU A 386 -6.66 -4.74 46.10
N ARG A 387 -5.86 -4.95 47.15
CA ARG A 387 -6.30 -4.88 48.55
C ARG A 387 -6.05 -3.53 49.21
N ASN A 388 -5.59 -2.52 48.47
CA ASN A 388 -5.20 -1.20 48.99
C ASN A 388 -4.30 -1.29 50.23
N ALA A 389 -3.37 -2.25 50.22
CA ALA A 389 -2.55 -2.61 51.38
C ALA A 389 -1.39 -1.62 51.63
N SER A 390 -1.18 -0.62 50.77
CA SER A 390 -0.16 0.42 50.94
C SER A 390 -0.53 1.70 50.17
N ARG A 391 -0.35 2.86 50.81
CA ARG A 391 -0.56 4.19 50.18
C ARG A 391 0.46 4.50 49.08
N ASP A 392 1.67 3.96 49.17
CA ASP A 392 2.72 4.18 48.18
C ASP A 392 2.40 3.49 46.84
N LEU A 393 1.54 2.48 46.89
CA LEU A 393 1.10 1.67 45.77
C LEU A 393 -0.17 2.24 45.09
N GLU A 394 -0.96 3.10 45.73
CA GLU A 394 -2.23 3.65 45.19
C GLU A 394 -2.10 4.36 43.81
N ARG A 395 -0.90 4.77 43.42
CA ARG A 395 -0.63 5.42 42.12
C ARG A 395 -0.38 4.44 40.97
N TYR A 396 -0.19 3.16 41.25
CA TYR A 396 0.10 2.17 40.22
C TYR A 396 -1.20 1.75 39.54
N LYS A 397 -1.26 1.93 38.23
CA LYS A 397 -2.36 1.44 37.38
C LYS A 397 -1.78 0.54 36.31
N ILE A 398 -2.33 -0.66 36.15
CA ILE A 398 -1.86 -1.62 35.16
C ILE A 398 -2.95 -1.85 34.12
N THR A 399 -2.56 -1.68 32.87
CA THR A 399 -3.41 -1.93 31.71
C THR A 399 -2.74 -3.00 30.86
N GLU A 400 -3.33 -4.20 30.88
CA GLU A 400 -2.91 -5.32 30.03
C GLU A 400 -3.56 -5.25 28.66
N VAL A 401 -3.15 -6.16 27.76
CA VAL A 401 -3.68 -6.26 26.41
C VAL A 401 -4.00 -7.71 26.02
N THR A 402 -4.87 -7.87 25.02
CA THR A 402 -5.20 -9.18 24.44
C THR A 402 -4.01 -9.76 23.65
N PRO A 403 -3.70 -11.07 23.77
CA PRO A 403 -2.59 -11.68 23.01
C PRO A 403 -2.95 -11.97 21.54
N LEU A 404 -4.22 -12.25 21.27
CA LEU A 404 -4.76 -12.58 19.94
C LEU A 404 -6.08 -11.85 19.69
N SER A 405 -6.41 -11.70 18.41
CA SER A 405 -7.67 -11.16 17.93
C SER A 405 -8.81 -12.15 18.19
N LEU A 406 -9.97 -11.64 18.61
CA LEU A 406 -11.20 -12.38 18.87
C LEU A 406 -12.25 -11.94 17.87
N GLY A 407 -13.01 -12.89 17.33
CA GLY A 407 -13.97 -12.62 16.27
C GLY A 407 -14.99 -13.73 16.11
N ILE A 408 -15.84 -13.60 15.09
CA ILE A 408 -16.82 -14.62 14.72
C ILE A 408 -16.62 -15.06 13.28
N GLU A 409 -17.07 -16.27 12.96
CA GLU A 409 -17.22 -16.65 11.56
C GLU A 409 -18.40 -15.92 10.92
N THR A 410 -18.15 -15.26 9.81
CA THR A 410 -19.17 -14.71 8.92
C THR A 410 -18.96 -15.31 7.53
N GLY A 411 -19.94 -16.05 7.01
CA GLY A 411 -19.93 -16.56 5.62
C GLY A 411 -18.72 -17.43 5.23
N LYS A 412 -18.94 -18.75 5.06
CA LYS A 412 -17.99 -19.69 4.41
C LYS A 412 -16.55 -19.64 4.96
N GLY A 413 -16.40 -19.48 6.26
CA GLY A 413 -15.10 -19.55 6.93
C GLY A 413 -14.31 -18.24 7.02
N PHE A 414 -14.88 -17.07 6.74
CA PHE A 414 -14.21 -15.80 7.03
C PHE A 414 -14.36 -15.37 8.49
N MET A 415 -13.26 -15.00 9.14
CA MET A 415 -13.24 -14.50 10.51
C MET A 415 -13.36 -12.98 10.50
N GLU A 416 -14.48 -12.46 11.01
CA GLU A 416 -14.60 -11.05 11.30
C GLU A 416 -14.11 -10.75 12.71
N VAL A 417 -13.02 -9.99 12.83
CA VAL A 417 -12.42 -9.57 14.11
C VAL A 417 -13.33 -8.58 14.82
N PHE A 418 -13.67 -8.86 16.08
CA PHE A 418 -14.40 -7.97 16.98
C PHE A 418 -13.43 -7.19 17.86
N ILE A 419 -12.58 -7.90 18.61
CA ILE A 419 -11.54 -7.29 19.46
C ILE A 419 -10.19 -7.69 18.88
N ALA A 420 -9.43 -6.72 18.37
CA ALA A 420 -8.12 -6.99 17.80
C ALA A 420 -7.11 -7.41 18.89
N ARG A 421 -6.04 -8.11 18.51
CA ARG A 421 -4.89 -8.31 19.38
C ARG A 421 -4.31 -6.99 19.86
N ASN A 422 -3.63 -7.02 20.98
CA ASN A 422 -3.09 -5.87 21.70
C ASN A 422 -4.15 -4.82 22.12
N SER A 423 -5.44 -5.18 22.13
CA SER A 423 -6.49 -4.31 22.66
C SER A 423 -6.40 -4.27 24.18
N PHE A 424 -6.50 -3.08 24.78
CA PHE A 424 -6.44 -2.92 26.24
C PHE A 424 -7.57 -3.65 26.97
N LEU A 425 -7.25 -4.22 28.13
CA LEU A 425 -8.21 -4.89 29.01
C LEU A 425 -8.67 -3.97 30.16
N PRO A 426 -9.97 -3.95 30.52
CA PRO A 426 -11.07 -4.66 29.86
C PRO A 426 -11.41 -4.05 28.48
N ALA A 427 -11.96 -4.87 27.58
CA ALA A 427 -12.36 -4.44 26.24
C ALA A 427 -13.83 -4.76 25.98
N ARG A 428 -14.50 -3.90 25.21
CA ARG A 428 -15.90 -4.11 24.82
C ARG A 428 -16.12 -3.65 23.38
N GLU A 429 -16.66 -4.54 22.55
CA GLU A 429 -16.94 -4.27 21.15
C GLU A 429 -18.33 -4.74 20.78
N VAL A 430 -19.05 -3.91 20.02
CA VAL A 430 -20.43 -4.18 19.60
C VAL A 430 -20.51 -4.05 18.09
N LYS A 431 -20.93 -5.11 17.41
CA LYS A 431 -21.17 -5.06 15.97
C LYS A 431 -22.57 -5.52 15.62
N ARG A 432 -23.24 -4.70 14.83
CA ARG A 432 -24.53 -5.01 14.24
C ARG A 432 -24.36 -6.02 13.10
N LYS A 433 -25.22 -7.03 13.12
CA LYS A 433 -25.35 -8.09 12.14
C LYS A 433 -26.79 -8.19 11.68
N PHE A 434 -27.00 -8.99 10.65
CA PHE A 434 -28.31 -9.21 10.05
C PHE A 434 -28.47 -10.66 9.63
N THR A 435 -29.72 -11.12 9.54
CA THR A 435 -30.02 -12.47 9.04
C THR A 435 -29.58 -12.61 7.59
N THR A 436 -29.02 -13.75 7.21
CA THR A 436 -28.52 -14.01 5.85
C THR A 436 -29.47 -14.88 5.03
N GLN A 437 -30.51 -15.43 5.66
CA GLN A 437 -31.53 -16.24 5.00
C GLN A 437 -32.92 -15.65 5.25
N ASN A 438 -33.80 -15.80 4.26
CA ASN A 438 -35.21 -15.41 4.43
C ASN A 438 -35.86 -16.27 5.52
N ASN A 439 -36.64 -15.63 6.39
CA ASN A 439 -37.35 -16.24 7.50
C ASN A 439 -36.43 -16.99 8.49
N GLN A 440 -35.19 -16.53 8.65
CA GLN A 440 -34.21 -17.18 9.51
C GLN A 440 -34.60 -17.05 11.00
N ALA A 441 -35.07 -18.15 11.60
CA ALA A 441 -35.51 -18.18 13.01
C ALA A 441 -34.38 -18.34 14.03
N ALA A 442 -33.19 -18.76 13.59
CA ALA A 442 -32.01 -18.95 14.44
C ALA A 442 -30.70 -18.61 13.69
N VAL A 443 -29.74 -18.05 14.42
CA VAL A 443 -28.41 -17.69 13.92
C VAL A 443 -27.36 -18.45 14.72
N ARG A 444 -26.50 -19.16 14.01
CA ARG A 444 -25.30 -19.84 14.53
C ARG A 444 -24.13 -18.85 14.47
N ILE A 445 -23.44 -18.65 15.59
CA ILE A 445 -22.32 -17.71 15.76
C ILE A 445 -21.12 -18.48 16.34
N PRO A 446 -20.27 -19.05 15.47
CA PRO A 446 -18.98 -19.60 15.86
C PRO A 446 -18.04 -18.46 16.28
N ILE A 447 -17.36 -18.60 17.42
CA ILE A 447 -16.45 -17.61 17.99
C ILE A 447 -15.02 -18.13 17.88
N TYR A 448 -14.14 -17.33 17.29
CA TYR A 448 -12.76 -17.69 16.98
C TYR A 448 -11.75 -16.75 17.68
N GLU A 449 -10.56 -17.28 17.92
CA GLU A 449 -9.36 -16.57 18.38
C GLU A 449 -8.20 -16.85 17.40
N GLY A 450 -7.62 -15.81 16.81
CA GLY A 450 -6.56 -15.93 15.81
C GLY A 450 -6.48 -14.75 14.84
N GLU A 451 -5.46 -14.74 13.98
CA GLU A 451 -5.13 -13.60 13.10
C GLU A 451 -5.37 -13.84 11.61
N ARG A 452 -5.71 -15.08 11.19
CA ARG A 452 -5.92 -15.39 9.77
C ARG A 452 -7.32 -14.96 9.35
N ALA A 453 -7.48 -14.55 8.09
CA ALA A 453 -8.81 -14.25 7.57
C ALA A 453 -9.70 -15.50 7.49
N ASN A 454 -9.10 -16.68 7.22
CA ASN A 454 -9.81 -17.95 7.12
C ASN A 454 -9.83 -18.70 8.48
N VAL A 455 -11.02 -18.93 9.04
CA VAL A 455 -11.25 -19.59 10.33
C VAL A 455 -10.72 -21.02 10.40
N ALA A 456 -10.50 -21.70 9.27
CA ALA A 456 -9.85 -23.01 9.22
C ALA A 456 -8.42 -22.97 9.78
N HIS A 457 -7.86 -21.77 9.88
CA HIS A 457 -6.55 -21.47 10.44
C HIS A 457 -6.63 -20.69 11.76
N ASN A 458 -7.80 -20.58 12.39
CA ASN A 458 -7.95 -19.94 13.70
C ASN A 458 -8.51 -20.92 14.73
N ASN A 459 -8.46 -20.56 16.01
CA ASN A 459 -8.91 -21.41 17.09
C ASN A 459 -10.39 -21.17 17.36
N LEU A 460 -11.23 -22.18 17.14
CA LEU A 460 -12.63 -22.12 17.55
C LEU A 460 -12.70 -22.17 19.08
N LEU A 461 -13.11 -21.06 19.69
CA LEU A 461 -13.32 -20.97 21.13
C LEU A 461 -14.65 -21.60 21.55
N GLY A 462 -15.64 -21.58 20.67
CA GLY A 462 -16.97 -22.11 20.95
C GLY A 462 -18.01 -21.60 19.97
N GLU A 463 -19.25 -22.04 20.18
CA GLU A 463 -20.36 -21.73 19.29
C GLU A 463 -21.59 -21.31 20.09
N PHE A 464 -22.25 -20.28 19.59
CA PHE A 464 -23.50 -19.75 20.13
C PHE A 464 -24.64 -19.91 19.11
N ILE A 465 -25.84 -20.29 19.55
CA ILE A 465 -27.03 -20.35 18.69
C ILE A 465 -28.09 -19.40 19.28
N ALA A 466 -28.26 -18.21 18.68
CA ALA A 466 -29.40 -17.35 19.00
C ALA A 466 -30.65 -17.87 18.30
N ARG A 467 -31.77 -17.91 19.01
CA ARG A 467 -33.08 -18.37 18.50
C ARG A 467 -34.15 -17.31 18.74
N GLY A 468 -35.21 -17.35 17.94
CA GLY A 468 -36.41 -16.54 18.13
C GLY A 468 -36.38 -15.22 17.37
N PHE A 469 -35.67 -15.18 16.24
CA PHE A 469 -35.71 -14.08 15.28
C PHE A 469 -37.05 -14.08 14.50
N PRO A 470 -37.61 -12.90 14.18
CA PRO A 470 -38.84 -12.80 13.39
C PRO A 470 -38.64 -13.29 11.95
N PRO A 471 -39.70 -13.84 11.32
CA PRO A 471 -39.65 -14.29 9.93
C PRO A 471 -39.73 -13.10 8.97
N GLU A 472 -38.59 -12.62 8.49
CA GLU A 472 -38.48 -11.49 7.54
C GLU A 472 -37.48 -11.81 6.42
N ARG A 473 -37.34 -10.89 5.45
CA ARG A 473 -36.34 -10.99 4.38
C ARG A 473 -34.92 -11.02 4.96
N ALA A 474 -34.00 -11.73 4.30
CA ALA A 474 -32.58 -11.66 4.63
C ALA A 474 -32.12 -10.18 4.64
N GLY A 475 -31.30 -9.77 5.61
CA GLY A 475 -30.81 -8.40 5.75
C GLY A 475 -31.70 -7.47 6.59
N ASP A 476 -33.00 -7.77 6.73
CA ASP A 476 -33.95 -6.87 7.39
C ASP A 476 -33.99 -7.03 8.91
N VAL A 477 -33.81 -8.25 9.42
CA VAL A 477 -33.68 -8.50 10.87
C VAL A 477 -32.26 -8.16 11.31
N LYS A 478 -32.12 -7.19 12.22
CA LYS A 478 -30.83 -6.71 12.73
C LYS A 478 -30.64 -7.11 14.19
N TYR A 479 -29.44 -7.58 14.52
CA TYR A 479 -29.08 -7.94 15.88
C TYR A 479 -27.64 -7.52 16.18
N ASP A 480 -27.39 -7.12 17.43
CA ASP A 480 -26.07 -6.70 17.89
C ASP A 480 -25.40 -7.88 18.60
N VAL A 481 -24.19 -8.21 18.15
CA VAL A 481 -23.29 -9.15 18.85
C VAL A 481 -22.31 -8.29 19.66
N ILE A 482 -22.16 -8.62 20.94
CA ILE A 482 -21.36 -7.85 21.89
C ILE A 482 -20.29 -8.78 22.47
N PHE A 483 -19.03 -8.41 22.27
CA PHE A 483 -17.87 -9.06 22.88
C PHE A 483 -17.41 -8.21 24.06
N GLU A 484 -17.31 -8.83 25.23
CA GLU A 484 -16.85 -8.19 26.48
C GLU A 484 -15.73 -9.03 27.08
N LEU A 485 -14.54 -8.46 27.17
CA LEU A 485 -13.42 -9.01 27.92
C LEU A 485 -13.32 -8.31 29.27
N ASP A 486 -13.30 -9.12 30.33
CA ASP A 486 -13.01 -8.61 31.67
C ASP A 486 -11.52 -8.27 31.82
N GLU A 487 -11.15 -7.81 33.02
CA GLU A 487 -9.77 -7.41 33.28
C GLU A 487 -8.77 -8.59 33.25
N ASP A 488 -9.24 -9.83 33.43
CA ASP A 488 -8.41 -11.04 33.34
C ASP A 488 -8.26 -11.54 31.88
N GLY A 489 -8.91 -10.87 30.93
CA GLY A 489 -8.96 -11.26 29.53
C GLY A 489 -9.93 -12.42 29.27
N VAL A 490 -10.94 -12.60 30.13
CA VAL A 490 -11.97 -13.63 29.96
C VAL A 490 -13.12 -13.11 29.11
N LEU A 491 -13.39 -13.80 27.99
CA LEU A 491 -14.42 -13.40 27.03
C LEU A 491 -15.83 -13.83 27.47
N ASN A 492 -16.74 -12.86 27.45
CA ASN A 492 -18.19 -12.99 27.47
C ASN A 492 -18.77 -12.49 26.15
N VAL A 493 -19.70 -13.26 25.56
CA VAL A 493 -20.39 -12.86 24.33
C VAL A 493 -21.89 -12.80 24.61
N THR A 494 -22.52 -11.70 24.22
CA THR A 494 -23.96 -11.52 24.31
C THR A 494 -24.53 -11.14 22.96
N VAL A 495 -25.79 -11.53 22.71
CA VAL A 495 -26.52 -11.15 21.50
C VAL A 495 -27.82 -10.48 21.91
N THR A 496 -28.10 -9.36 21.26
CA THR A 496 -29.29 -8.54 21.49
C THR A 496 -29.97 -8.24 20.16
N GLU A 497 -31.30 -8.27 20.13
CA GLU A 497 -32.11 -8.03 18.93
C GLU A 497 -33.10 -6.92 19.29
N ASP A 498 -32.95 -5.74 18.67
CA ASP A 498 -33.66 -4.51 19.07
C ASP A 498 -34.85 -4.19 18.14
N SER A 499 -35.02 -4.87 17.01
CA SER A 499 -35.97 -4.47 15.95
C SER A 499 -37.45 -4.64 16.32
N ILE A 500 -37.75 -5.41 17.37
CA ILE A 500 -39.10 -5.61 17.93
C ILE A 500 -39.38 -4.81 19.21
N GLY A 501 -38.48 -3.91 19.64
CA GLY A 501 -38.64 -3.14 20.88
C GLY A 501 -38.55 -3.98 22.17
N VAL A 502 -38.07 -5.22 22.07
CA VAL A 502 -37.85 -6.14 23.20
C VAL A 502 -36.38 -6.55 23.22
N ARG A 503 -35.59 -6.00 24.16
CA ARG A 503 -34.23 -6.49 24.42
C ARG A 503 -34.28 -7.91 24.98
N LYS A 504 -34.06 -8.90 24.13
CA LYS A 504 -33.72 -10.25 24.58
C LYS A 504 -32.21 -10.33 24.81
N ASN A 505 -31.79 -10.19 26.07
CA ASN A 505 -30.42 -10.46 26.46
C ASN A 505 -30.24 -11.98 26.60
N LEU A 506 -29.47 -12.57 25.69
CA LEU A 506 -29.03 -13.95 25.81
C LEU A 506 -27.55 -13.94 26.22
N THR A 507 -27.28 -14.04 27.51
CA THR A 507 -25.92 -14.20 28.04
C THR A 507 -25.55 -15.66 27.99
N VAL A 508 -24.52 -16.01 27.23
CA VAL A 508 -23.98 -17.37 27.22
C VAL A 508 -22.53 -17.33 27.65
N THR A 509 -22.26 -17.94 28.81
CA THR A 509 -20.92 -18.34 29.19
C THR A 509 -20.50 -19.44 28.22
N MET A 510 -19.43 -19.20 27.46
CA MET A 510 -18.84 -20.20 26.56
C MET A 510 -18.82 -21.57 27.26
N GLY A 511 -19.32 -22.62 26.61
CA GLY A 511 -19.13 -23.99 27.09
C GLY A 511 -17.64 -24.28 27.30
N GLU A 512 -17.30 -25.31 28.08
CA GLU A 512 -15.91 -25.75 28.36
C GLU A 512 -15.18 -26.30 27.11
N PHE A 513 -15.24 -25.60 25.98
CA PHE A 513 -14.60 -26.00 24.74
C PHE A 513 -13.11 -25.69 24.81
N ARG A 514 -12.32 -26.77 24.75
CA ARG A 514 -10.86 -26.75 24.89
C ARG A 514 -10.17 -26.69 23.53
N LEU A 515 -8.91 -26.26 23.50
CA LEU A 515 -8.16 -25.99 22.28
C LEU A 515 -7.82 -27.26 21.48
N THR A 516 -8.03 -27.26 20.16
CA THR A 516 -7.27 -28.13 19.22
C THR A 516 -6.15 -27.30 18.60
N GLU A 517 -4.97 -27.87 18.44
CA GLU A 517 -3.69 -27.15 18.23
C GLU A 517 -3.44 -26.53 16.86
N LYS A 518 -4.44 -26.25 16.02
CA LYS A 518 -4.05 -25.91 14.65
C LYS A 518 -3.23 -24.62 14.53
N ASN A 519 -3.32 -23.61 15.42
CA ASN A 519 -2.75 -22.29 15.07
C ASN A 519 -2.69 -21.19 16.17
N VAL A 520 -1.58 -21.02 16.90
CA VAL A 520 -1.38 -19.84 17.82
C VAL A 520 -0.12 -19.01 17.52
N LYS A 521 0.99 -19.66 17.15
CA LYS A 521 2.21 -18.95 16.69
C LYS A 521 2.27 -18.76 15.21
N LEU A 522 1.90 -19.83 14.51
CA LEU A 522 1.82 -19.86 13.08
C LEU A 522 0.87 -18.76 12.61
N THR A 523 -0.23 -18.46 13.32
CA THR A 523 -1.18 -17.42 12.91
C THR A 523 -0.60 -16.04 12.64
N VAL A 524 0.34 -15.53 13.46
CA VAL A 524 0.88 -14.17 13.24
C VAL A 524 1.91 -14.16 12.10
N GLU A 525 2.81 -15.12 12.07
CA GLU A 525 3.83 -15.23 11.00
C GLU A 525 3.22 -15.70 9.67
N GLU A 526 2.28 -16.64 9.72
CA GLU A 526 1.46 -17.05 8.59
C GLU A 526 0.56 -15.92 8.12
N ALA A 527 -0.08 -15.13 8.99
CA ALA A 527 -0.85 -13.97 8.53
C ALA A 527 0.04 -12.98 7.77
N LYS A 528 1.30 -12.78 8.20
CA LYS A 528 2.27 -12.00 7.42
C LYS A 528 2.62 -12.67 6.08
N LYS A 529 2.93 -13.97 6.10
CA LYS A 529 3.32 -14.75 4.91
C LYS A 529 2.19 -14.87 3.88
N TYR A 530 0.96 -15.07 4.34
CA TYR A 530 -0.23 -15.29 3.54
C TYR A 530 -1.09 -14.03 3.44
N ARG A 531 -0.56 -12.85 3.79
CA ARG A 531 -1.31 -11.59 3.78
C ARG A 531 -2.05 -11.37 2.47
N TYR A 532 -1.37 -11.56 1.34
CA TYR A 532 -2.00 -11.46 0.03
C TYR A 532 -3.13 -12.48 -0.17
N ALA A 533 -2.92 -13.73 0.23
CA ALA A 533 -3.95 -14.77 0.12
C ALA A 533 -5.15 -14.50 1.04
N ASP A 534 -4.91 -13.97 2.24
CA ASP A 534 -5.94 -13.58 3.20
C ASP A 534 -6.71 -12.34 2.70
N GLU A 535 -6.04 -11.36 2.08
CA GLU A 535 -6.67 -10.20 1.42
C GLU A 535 -7.58 -10.65 0.25
N VAL A 536 -7.11 -11.59 -0.59
CA VAL A 536 -7.90 -12.18 -1.68
C VAL A 536 -9.08 -12.99 -1.13
N PHE A 537 -8.86 -13.80 -0.10
CA PHE A 537 -9.91 -14.59 0.54
C PHE A 537 -10.97 -13.71 1.20
N GLU A 538 -10.57 -12.62 1.88
CA GLU A 538 -11.49 -11.65 2.46
C GLU A 538 -12.35 -10.99 1.39
N ALA A 539 -11.74 -10.52 0.29
CA ALA A 539 -12.48 -9.94 -0.83
C ALA A 539 -13.49 -10.94 -1.40
N PHE A 540 -13.08 -12.21 -1.59
CA PHE A 540 -13.93 -13.28 -2.08
C PHE A 540 -15.11 -13.56 -1.13
N ALA A 541 -14.85 -13.75 0.15
CA ALA A 541 -15.86 -14.10 1.14
C ALA A 541 -16.91 -12.99 1.32
N ARG A 542 -16.47 -11.73 1.39
CA ARG A 542 -17.37 -10.56 1.45
C ARG A 542 -18.24 -10.49 0.20
N LYS A 543 -17.62 -10.56 -0.98
CA LYS A 543 -18.35 -10.46 -2.25
C LYS A 543 -19.34 -11.59 -2.40
N LYS A 544 -18.93 -12.83 -2.15
CA LYS A 544 -19.80 -14.00 -2.18
C LYS A 544 -21.01 -13.84 -1.27
N ASN A 545 -20.79 -13.42 -0.02
CA ASN A 545 -21.88 -13.20 0.93
C ASN A 545 -22.88 -12.13 0.42
N ASP A 546 -22.40 -11.01 -0.12
CA ASP A 546 -23.28 -9.96 -0.67
C ASP A 546 -24.14 -10.49 -1.84
N LEU A 547 -23.54 -11.30 -2.72
CA LEU A 547 -24.24 -11.88 -3.87
C LEU A 547 -25.26 -12.95 -3.47
N GLU A 548 -24.95 -13.77 -2.46
CA GLU A 548 -25.87 -14.75 -1.91
C GLU A 548 -27.08 -14.06 -1.26
N ILE A 549 -26.86 -12.98 -0.50
CA ILE A 549 -27.95 -12.17 0.07
C ILE A 549 -28.82 -11.58 -1.03
N LEU A 550 -28.23 -11.05 -2.11
CA LEU A 550 -28.98 -10.56 -3.27
C LEU A 550 -29.81 -11.68 -3.93
N CYS A 551 -29.28 -12.89 -4.03
CA CYS A 551 -30.06 -14.03 -4.52
C CYS A 551 -31.22 -14.37 -3.57
N GLN A 552 -31.01 -14.33 -2.25
CA GLN A 552 -32.10 -14.51 -1.28
C GLN A 552 -33.18 -13.43 -1.43
N HIS A 553 -32.77 -12.18 -1.66
CA HIS A 553 -33.65 -11.05 -1.93
C HIS A 553 -34.51 -11.29 -3.18
N ILE A 554 -33.89 -11.69 -4.28
CA ILE A 554 -34.59 -11.99 -5.54
C ILE A 554 -35.56 -13.17 -5.36
N VAL A 555 -35.14 -14.23 -4.64
CA VAL A 555 -36.02 -15.38 -4.37
C VAL A 555 -37.22 -14.97 -3.51
N TYR A 556 -37.03 -14.12 -2.50
CA TYR A 556 -38.12 -13.60 -1.68
C TYR A 556 -39.10 -12.78 -2.52
N ASP A 557 -38.59 -11.83 -3.29
CA ASP A 557 -39.40 -10.94 -4.13
C ASP A 557 -40.02 -11.65 -5.35
N SER A 558 -39.50 -12.82 -5.75
CA SER A 558 -40.09 -13.61 -6.84
C SER A 558 -41.58 -13.94 -6.58
N ALA A 559 -42.02 -13.97 -5.31
CA ALA A 559 -43.43 -14.14 -4.97
C ALA A 559 -44.34 -13.04 -5.56
N LYS A 560 -43.79 -11.86 -5.88
CA LYS A 560 -44.49 -10.72 -6.50
C LYS A 560 -44.65 -10.86 -8.02
N ILE A 561 -43.95 -11.78 -8.67
CA ILE A 561 -44.04 -11.99 -10.12
C ILE A 561 -45.34 -12.73 -10.44
N GLU A 562 -46.24 -12.14 -11.23
CA GLU A 562 -47.55 -12.74 -11.53
C GLU A 562 -47.46 -14.00 -12.41
N CYS A 563 -46.57 -14.01 -13.40
CA CYS A 563 -46.35 -15.13 -14.30
C CYS A 563 -45.64 -16.29 -13.58
N GLN A 564 -46.26 -17.48 -13.55
CA GLN A 564 -45.70 -18.66 -12.88
C GLN A 564 -44.40 -19.13 -13.54
N THR A 565 -44.33 -19.12 -14.88
CA THR A 565 -43.15 -19.55 -15.64
C THR A 565 -41.95 -18.65 -15.35
N ASP A 566 -42.14 -17.33 -15.37
CA ASP A 566 -41.06 -16.37 -15.07
C ASP A 566 -40.60 -16.48 -13.60
N ARG A 567 -41.55 -16.70 -12.68
CA ARG A 567 -41.25 -16.93 -11.27
C ARG A 567 -40.40 -18.17 -11.06
N GLU A 568 -40.71 -19.27 -11.76
CA GLU A 568 -39.93 -20.52 -11.69
C GLU A 568 -38.55 -20.35 -12.30
N LEU A 569 -38.44 -19.66 -13.46
CA LEU A 569 -37.16 -19.34 -14.11
C LEU A 569 -36.23 -18.53 -13.19
N VAL A 570 -36.75 -17.46 -12.57
CA VAL A 570 -35.96 -16.63 -11.64
C VAL A 570 -35.48 -17.46 -10.43
N ARG A 571 -36.35 -18.31 -9.87
CA ARG A 571 -35.99 -19.19 -8.74
C ARG A 571 -34.99 -20.27 -9.12
N GLU A 572 -35.04 -20.77 -10.34
CA GLU A 572 -34.08 -21.74 -10.87
C GLU A 572 -32.73 -21.08 -11.11
N ALA A 573 -32.69 -19.90 -11.76
CA ALA A 573 -31.47 -19.14 -11.97
C ALA A 573 -30.75 -18.80 -10.65
N CYS A 574 -31.49 -18.35 -9.63
CA CYS A 574 -30.90 -18.11 -8.30
C CYS A 574 -30.39 -19.40 -7.65
N ARG A 575 -31.11 -20.53 -7.78
CA ARG A 575 -30.64 -21.83 -7.25
C ARG A 575 -29.38 -22.32 -7.95
N GLU A 576 -29.29 -22.18 -9.27
CA GLU A 576 -28.09 -22.51 -10.04
C GLU A 576 -26.92 -21.62 -9.64
N PHE A 577 -27.15 -20.32 -9.46
CA PHE A 577 -26.13 -19.39 -9.00
C PHE A 577 -25.62 -19.77 -7.60
N LEU A 578 -26.51 -20.07 -6.65
CA LEU A 578 -26.12 -20.49 -5.30
C LEU A 578 -25.30 -21.79 -5.33
N LYS A 579 -25.71 -22.78 -6.13
CA LYS A 579 -24.94 -24.03 -6.33
C LYS A 579 -23.57 -23.79 -6.95
N PHE A 580 -23.49 -22.91 -7.96
CA PHE A 580 -22.23 -22.52 -8.59
C PHE A 580 -21.31 -21.83 -7.58
N SER A 581 -21.84 -20.84 -6.85
CA SER A 581 -21.12 -20.08 -5.83
C SER A 581 -20.55 -21.01 -4.75
N ASP A 582 -21.31 -22.00 -4.31
CA ASP A 582 -20.88 -23.01 -3.34
C ASP A 582 -19.66 -23.84 -3.77
N GLY A 583 -19.48 -24.05 -5.07
CA GLY A 583 -18.38 -24.86 -5.62
C GLY A 583 -17.09 -24.10 -5.94
N LEU A 584 -17.04 -22.78 -5.73
CA LEU A 584 -15.89 -21.95 -6.08
C LEU A 584 -14.77 -22.00 -5.04
N ASP A 585 -13.53 -22.05 -5.54
CA ASP A 585 -12.33 -21.74 -4.76
C ASP A 585 -12.22 -20.21 -4.57
N PHE A 586 -11.66 -19.75 -3.45
CA PHE A 586 -11.46 -18.33 -3.17
C PHE A 586 -10.50 -17.64 -4.16
N MET A 587 -9.63 -18.41 -4.81
CA MET A 587 -8.78 -17.91 -5.91
C MET A 587 -9.58 -17.64 -7.20
N GLU A 588 -10.83 -18.11 -7.27
CA GLU A 588 -11.72 -17.93 -8.41
C GLU A 588 -12.69 -16.75 -8.23
N ILE A 589 -12.30 -15.73 -7.44
CA ILE A 589 -13.07 -14.49 -7.27
C ILE A 589 -13.42 -13.85 -8.62
N GLU A 590 -12.51 -13.89 -9.58
CA GLU A 590 -12.75 -13.40 -10.95
C GLU A 590 -13.84 -14.19 -11.67
N ARG A 591 -14.03 -15.50 -11.38
CA ARG A 591 -15.15 -16.28 -11.94
C ARG A 591 -16.47 -15.94 -11.28
N LEU A 592 -16.48 -15.68 -9.97
CA LEU A 592 -17.65 -15.19 -9.25
C LEU A 592 -18.07 -13.83 -9.81
N GLU A 593 -17.08 -12.94 -9.99
CA GLU A 593 -17.27 -11.62 -10.58
C GLU A 593 -17.69 -11.72 -12.03
N ALA A 594 -17.10 -12.57 -12.86
CA ALA A 594 -17.50 -12.73 -14.26
C ALA A 594 -18.92 -13.31 -14.41
N ARG A 595 -19.37 -14.17 -13.49
CA ARG A 595 -20.71 -14.75 -13.50
C ARG A 595 -21.78 -13.76 -13.03
N PHE A 596 -21.42 -12.82 -12.15
CA PHE A 596 -22.35 -11.82 -11.60
C PHE A 596 -22.27 -10.45 -12.29
N ALA A 597 -21.10 -10.10 -12.83
CA ALA A 597 -20.91 -8.92 -13.63
C ALA A 597 -21.64 -9.15 -14.96
N MET A 598 -22.72 -8.40 -15.14
CA MET A 598 -22.80 -7.70 -16.42
C MET A 598 -21.54 -6.82 -16.48
N SER A 599 -20.46 -7.34 -17.09
CA SER A 599 -19.32 -6.51 -17.48
C SER A 599 -19.90 -5.34 -18.26
N SER A 600 -19.93 -4.14 -17.64
CA SER A 600 -20.20 -2.92 -18.38
C SER A 600 -19.14 -2.86 -19.48
N PRO A 601 -19.53 -2.84 -20.76
CA PRO A 601 -18.57 -2.69 -21.83
C PRO A 601 -17.76 -1.41 -21.60
N ALA A 602 -16.45 -1.48 -21.83
CA ALA A 602 -15.63 -0.29 -21.90
C ALA A 602 -15.67 0.26 -23.32
N ILE A 603 -15.73 1.59 -23.47
CA ILE A 603 -15.79 2.25 -24.77
C ILE A 603 -14.46 2.93 -25.10
N GLY A 604 -14.15 3.01 -26.39
CA GLY A 604 -13.07 3.84 -26.92
C GLY A 604 -13.64 5.17 -27.39
N ILE A 605 -13.08 6.29 -26.95
CA ILE A 605 -13.52 7.62 -27.32
C ILE A 605 -12.38 8.35 -28.01
N ASP A 606 -12.63 8.80 -29.25
CA ASP A 606 -11.84 9.83 -29.89
C ASP A 606 -12.36 11.21 -29.47
N LEU A 607 -11.65 11.88 -28.57
CA LEU A 607 -12.00 13.22 -28.10
C LEU A 607 -11.31 14.24 -29.02
N GLY A 608 -11.79 14.47 -30.24
CA GLY A 608 -11.15 15.35 -31.22
C GLY A 608 -11.47 16.85 -31.06
N THR A 609 -10.68 17.71 -31.71
CA THR A 609 -10.81 19.17 -31.61
C THR A 609 -12.11 19.71 -32.19
N THR A 610 -12.48 19.23 -33.39
CA THR A 610 -13.67 19.68 -34.12
C THR A 610 -14.80 18.67 -34.06
N PHE A 611 -14.45 17.39 -33.97
CA PHE A 611 -15.38 16.28 -33.94
C PHE A 611 -14.90 15.24 -32.94
N CYS A 612 -15.84 14.58 -32.28
CA CYS A 612 -15.60 13.43 -31.42
C CYS A 612 -16.29 12.18 -32.00
N CYS A 613 -15.75 11.01 -31.71
CA CYS A 613 -16.30 9.72 -32.12
C CYS A 613 -16.17 8.73 -30.95
N ALA A 614 -17.08 7.76 -30.85
CA ALA A 614 -16.98 6.71 -29.85
C ALA A 614 -17.27 5.34 -30.48
N ALA A 615 -16.62 4.29 -29.98
CA ALA A 615 -16.84 2.93 -30.42
C ALA A 615 -16.78 1.95 -29.24
N VAL A 616 -17.40 0.78 -29.41
CA VAL A 616 -17.40 -0.31 -28.44
C VAL A 616 -17.01 -1.61 -29.11
N TYR A 617 -16.14 -2.39 -28.47
CA TYR A 617 -15.82 -3.74 -28.92
C TYR A 617 -16.75 -4.74 -28.25
N ARG A 618 -17.48 -5.52 -29.06
CA ARG A 618 -18.42 -6.54 -28.60
C ARG A 618 -17.87 -7.93 -28.92
N GLN A 619 -17.74 -8.75 -27.88
CA GLN A 619 -17.25 -10.12 -28.03
C GLN A 619 -18.11 -10.89 -29.04
N GLY A 620 -17.46 -11.48 -30.06
CA GLY A 620 -18.12 -12.23 -31.14
C GLY A 620 -18.83 -11.39 -32.22
N ARG A 621 -18.96 -10.06 -32.04
CA ARG A 621 -19.54 -9.14 -33.05
C ARG A 621 -18.54 -8.13 -33.63
N GLY A 622 -17.36 -7.98 -33.01
CA GLY A 622 -16.35 -7.02 -33.44
C GLY A 622 -16.59 -5.60 -32.91
N VAL A 623 -15.97 -4.61 -33.53
CA VAL A 623 -16.13 -3.20 -33.15
C VAL A 623 -17.40 -2.61 -33.77
N GLU A 624 -18.15 -1.87 -32.96
CA GLU A 624 -19.34 -1.11 -33.36
C GLU A 624 -19.12 0.37 -33.04
N VAL A 625 -19.21 1.25 -34.04
CA VAL A 625 -19.15 2.71 -33.85
C VAL A 625 -20.48 3.20 -33.31
N ILE A 626 -20.43 3.97 -32.23
CA ILE A 626 -21.61 4.46 -31.52
C ILE A 626 -22.20 5.64 -32.30
N SER A 627 -23.52 5.61 -32.48
CA SER A 627 -24.29 6.74 -33.00
C SER A 627 -25.08 7.41 -31.88
N ASP A 628 -25.29 8.71 -31.98
CA ASP A 628 -26.14 9.44 -31.05
C ASP A 628 -27.63 9.24 -31.35
N GLU A 629 -28.50 9.92 -30.59
CA GLU A 629 -29.95 9.86 -30.73
C GLU A 629 -30.45 10.31 -32.11
N SER A 630 -29.65 11.09 -32.85
CA SER A 630 -29.95 11.54 -34.21
C SER A 630 -29.39 10.60 -35.29
N GLY A 631 -28.67 9.55 -34.91
CA GLY A 631 -28.01 8.60 -35.80
C GLY A 631 -26.63 9.06 -36.30
N ASP A 632 -26.11 10.19 -35.81
CA ASP A 632 -24.81 10.71 -36.21
C ASP A 632 -23.68 9.97 -35.46
N ARG A 633 -22.65 9.51 -36.18
CA ARG A 633 -21.48 8.81 -35.60
C ARG A 633 -20.33 9.73 -35.21
N ILE A 634 -20.27 10.89 -35.87
CA ILE A 634 -19.24 11.91 -35.71
C ILE A 634 -19.93 13.16 -35.16
N ILE A 635 -19.63 13.50 -33.91
CA ILE A 635 -20.34 14.54 -33.17
C ILE A 635 -19.48 15.81 -33.10
N PRO A 636 -19.99 16.99 -33.50
CA PRO A 636 -19.24 18.25 -33.36
C PRO A 636 -18.79 18.49 -31.91
N SER A 637 -17.53 18.88 -31.71
CA SER A 637 -16.95 19.18 -30.40
C SER A 637 -17.36 20.59 -29.90
N ILE A 638 -18.67 20.82 -29.84
CA ILE A 638 -19.28 22.11 -29.51
C ILE A 638 -20.28 21.92 -28.36
N VAL A 639 -20.17 22.80 -27.36
CA VAL A 639 -21.05 22.80 -26.18
C VAL A 639 -21.68 24.18 -26.03
N TYR A 640 -23.00 24.23 -25.93
CA TYR A 640 -23.76 25.46 -25.79
C TYR A 640 -24.43 25.54 -24.41
N PHE A 641 -24.30 26.70 -23.75
CA PHE A 641 -24.92 26.96 -22.45
C PHE A 641 -26.06 27.98 -22.60
N TYR A 642 -27.30 27.57 -22.32
CA TYR A 642 -28.43 28.51 -22.38
C TYR A 642 -28.25 29.67 -21.40
N PRO A 643 -28.33 30.93 -21.86
CA PRO A 643 -28.14 32.10 -21.01
C PRO A 643 -29.10 32.16 -19.82
N ASP A 644 -30.36 31.76 -19.97
CA ASP A 644 -31.36 31.93 -18.90
C ASP A 644 -31.35 30.82 -17.85
N THR A 645 -31.00 29.59 -18.27
CA THR A 645 -31.19 28.37 -17.46
C THR A 645 -29.89 27.66 -17.11
N GLY A 646 -28.80 27.95 -17.83
CA GLY A 646 -27.55 27.19 -17.75
C GLY A 646 -27.65 25.77 -18.31
N LYS A 647 -28.78 25.39 -18.92
CA LYS A 647 -28.94 24.08 -19.57
C LYS A 647 -27.91 23.91 -20.69
N VAL A 648 -27.37 22.70 -20.80
CA VAL A 648 -26.29 22.36 -21.74
C VAL A 648 -26.85 21.66 -22.97
N LEU A 649 -26.41 22.08 -24.16
CA LEU A 649 -26.53 21.33 -25.41
C LEU A 649 -25.15 20.95 -25.92
N VAL A 650 -25.08 19.84 -26.64
CA VAL A 650 -23.82 19.28 -27.15
C VAL A 650 -24.02 18.87 -28.62
N GLY A 651 -22.94 18.95 -29.41
CA GLY A 651 -22.95 18.45 -30.78
C GLY A 651 -23.74 19.32 -31.74
N LYS A 652 -24.46 18.70 -32.67
CA LYS A 652 -25.19 19.38 -33.75
C LYS A 652 -26.22 20.40 -33.23
N HIS A 653 -26.96 20.05 -32.19
CA HIS A 653 -27.90 20.97 -31.55
C HIS A 653 -27.21 22.20 -30.97
N ALA A 654 -25.98 22.07 -30.47
CA ALA A 654 -25.20 23.22 -30.01
C ALA A 654 -24.73 24.11 -31.18
N VAL A 655 -24.47 23.54 -32.36
CA VAL A 655 -24.13 24.29 -33.57
C VAL A 655 -25.29 25.18 -34.00
N ASP A 656 -26.49 24.62 -34.06
CA ASP A 656 -27.70 25.35 -34.51
C ASP A 656 -27.96 26.57 -33.61
N GLU A 657 -27.89 26.40 -32.28
CA GLU A 657 -28.05 27.51 -31.32
C GLU A 657 -26.92 28.53 -31.39
N MET A 658 -25.67 28.09 -31.59
CA MET A 658 -24.52 28.99 -31.71
C MET A 658 -24.61 29.91 -32.92
N LEU A 659 -25.21 29.47 -34.03
CA LEU A 659 -25.41 30.30 -35.23
C LEU A 659 -26.40 31.45 -35.01
N GLU A 660 -27.30 31.32 -34.03
CA GLU A 660 -28.26 32.36 -33.65
C GLU A 660 -27.77 33.22 -32.47
N CYS A 661 -27.09 32.62 -31.49
CA CYS A 661 -26.59 33.30 -30.30
C CYS A 661 -25.14 32.88 -29.96
N PRO A 662 -24.12 33.49 -30.59
CA PRO A 662 -22.76 32.96 -30.55
C PRO A 662 -22.02 32.96 -29.20
N SER A 663 -22.39 33.83 -28.26
CA SER A 663 -21.56 34.15 -27.08
C SER A 663 -21.41 33.03 -26.07
N ASN A 664 -22.31 32.04 -26.08
CA ASN A 664 -22.31 30.92 -25.14
C ASN A 664 -22.05 29.54 -25.80
N GLY A 665 -21.69 29.53 -27.09
CA GLY A 665 -21.28 28.32 -27.80
C GLY A 665 -19.77 28.13 -27.73
N LEU A 666 -19.31 27.19 -26.92
CA LEU A 666 -17.89 26.91 -26.68
C LEU A 666 -17.39 25.80 -27.60
N PHE A 667 -16.26 26.05 -28.26
CA PHE A 667 -15.58 25.11 -29.15
C PHE A 667 -14.05 25.26 -29.03
N ASP A 668 -13.30 24.42 -29.75
CA ASP A 668 -11.83 24.37 -29.71
C ASP A 668 -11.25 24.10 -28.30
N ALA A 669 -12.03 23.50 -27.39
CA ALA A 669 -11.59 23.18 -26.02
C ALA A 669 -10.28 22.38 -26.01
N LYS A 670 -10.11 21.44 -26.94
CA LYS A 670 -8.87 20.66 -27.09
C LYS A 670 -7.63 21.50 -27.43
N ARG A 671 -7.79 22.67 -28.05
CA ARG A 671 -6.68 23.62 -28.28
C ARG A 671 -6.34 24.42 -27.04
N ILE A 672 -7.24 24.55 -26.07
CA ILE A 672 -7.04 25.36 -24.85
C ILE A 672 -6.70 24.50 -23.63
N ILE A 673 -7.15 23.24 -23.62
CA ILE A 673 -7.02 22.31 -22.48
C ILE A 673 -5.57 22.19 -22.00
N GLY A 674 -5.36 22.32 -20.69
CA GLY A 674 -4.02 22.26 -20.08
C GLY A 674 -3.08 23.44 -20.42
N ARG A 675 -3.56 24.51 -21.07
CA ARG A 675 -2.78 25.71 -21.39
C ARG A 675 -3.09 26.89 -20.48
N LYS A 676 -2.11 27.78 -20.40
CA LYS A 676 -2.24 29.06 -19.72
C LYS A 676 -2.93 30.12 -20.55
N TYR A 677 -3.53 31.07 -19.85
CA TYR A 677 -4.07 32.28 -20.48
C TYR A 677 -2.99 33.04 -21.27
N THR A 678 -1.75 33.07 -20.78
CA THR A 678 -0.63 33.76 -21.43
C THR A 678 0.00 32.98 -22.59
N ASP A 679 -0.46 31.75 -22.86
CA ASP A 679 0.06 30.94 -23.97
C ASP A 679 -0.13 31.68 -25.30
N GLN A 680 0.84 31.62 -26.22
CA GLN A 680 0.75 32.37 -27.48
C GLN A 680 -0.48 31.96 -28.30
N TYR A 681 -0.85 30.68 -28.29
CA TYR A 681 -2.00 30.20 -29.06
C TYR A 681 -3.32 30.64 -28.42
N VAL A 682 -3.40 30.62 -27.08
CA VAL A 682 -4.53 31.20 -26.36
C VAL A 682 -4.60 32.71 -26.59
N SER A 683 -3.46 33.40 -26.60
CA SER A 683 -3.38 34.83 -26.85
C SER A 683 -3.81 35.20 -28.27
N GLN A 684 -3.53 34.35 -29.26
CA GLN A 684 -4.02 34.51 -30.64
C GLN A 684 -5.55 34.37 -30.72
N MET A 685 -6.13 33.45 -29.95
CA MET A 685 -7.60 33.28 -29.89
C MET A 685 -8.27 34.40 -29.08
N THR A 686 -7.58 34.94 -28.08
CA THR A 686 -8.10 35.96 -27.16
C THR A 686 -8.22 37.31 -27.86
N GLY A 687 -9.44 37.80 -28.01
CA GLY A 687 -9.70 39.10 -28.65
C GLY A 687 -9.69 39.07 -30.18
N SER A 688 -9.53 37.89 -30.80
CA SER A 688 -9.76 37.74 -32.24
C SER A 688 -11.23 37.99 -32.59
N ARG A 689 -11.48 38.63 -33.74
CA ARG A 689 -12.85 38.90 -34.23
C ARG A 689 -13.65 37.62 -34.51
N GLU A 690 -12.94 36.52 -34.65
CA GLU A 690 -13.50 35.22 -35.03
C GLU A 690 -13.90 34.34 -33.84
N THR A 691 -13.50 34.71 -32.63
CA THR A 691 -13.82 34.00 -31.39
C THR A 691 -15.05 34.66 -30.75
N PRO A 692 -16.24 34.04 -30.80
CA PRO A 692 -17.47 34.70 -30.35
C PRO A 692 -17.63 34.75 -28.82
N PHE A 693 -16.84 33.97 -28.10
CA PHE A 693 -16.83 33.86 -26.63
C PHE A 693 -15.59 34.53 -26.01
N SER A 694 -15.66 34.82 -24.72
CA SER A 694 -14.56 35.41 -23.95
C SER A 694 -13.66 34.32 -23.39
N ILE A 695 -12.34 34.49 -23.56
CA ILE A 695 -11.33 33.68 -22.87
C ILE A 695 -10.74 34.57 -21.77
N VAL A 696 -10.73 34.07 -20.55
CA VAL A 696 -10.28 34.77 -19.36
C VAL A 696 -9.21 33.99 -18.62
N ARG A 697 -8.52 34.68 -17.72
CA ARG A 697 -7.56 34.07 -16.80
C ARG A 697 -8.29 33.61 -15.55
N ASP A 698 -8.17 32.32 -15.23
CA ASP A 698 -8.71 31.80 -13.97
C ASP A 698 -7.82 32.16 -12.76
N GLU A 699 -8.27 31.78 -11.56
CA GLU A 699 -7.55 31.98 -10.29
C GLU A 699 -6.12 31.38 -10.27
N ASN A 700 -5.88 30.35 -11.08
CA ASN A 700 -4.62 29.61 -11.18
C ASN A 700 -3.75 30.07 -12.37
N GLY A 701 -4.18 31.09 -13.11
CA GLY A 701 -3.51 31.58 -14.32
C GLY A 701 -3.67 30.71 -15.57
N GLN A 702 -4.60 29.76 -15.55
CA GLN A 702 -5.00 28.94 -16.69
C GLN A 702 -5.98 29.69 -17.58
N ALA A 703 -6.06 29.25 -18.84
CA ALA A 703 -7.06 29.74 -19.77
C ALA A 703 -8.43 29.11 -19.45
N ALA A 704 -9.46 29.94 -19.35
CA ALA A 704 -10.83 29.50 -19.15
C ALA A 704 -11.78 30.30 -20.03
N TYR A 705 -12.97 29.76 -20.28
CA TYR A 705 -14.05 30.46 -20.95
C TYR A 705 -14.85 31.27 -19.92
N GLU A 706 -15.31 32.44 -20.32
CA GLU A 706 -16.32 33.21 -19.57
C GLU A 706 -17.61 33.27 -20.38
N ILE A 707 -18.69 32.76 -19.79
CA ILE A 707 -20.05 32.74 -20.35
C ILE A 707 -20.99 33.52 -19.43
N SER A 708 -22.14 33.95 -19.94
CA SER A 708 -23.18 34.55 -19.11
C SER A 708 -24.32 33.56 -18.85
N VAL A 709 -24.65 33.33 -17.58
CA VAL A 709 -25.78 32.50 -17.15
C VAL A 709 -26.58 33.25 -16.10
N ALA A 710 -27.89 33.36 -16.30
CA ALA A 710 -28.84 34.15 -15.51
C ALA A 710 -28.42 35.62 -15.31
N GLY A 711 -27.71 36.20 -16.28
CA GLY A 711 -27.17 37.57 -16.21
C GLY A 711 -25.83 37.71 -15.47
N GLU A 712 -25.31 36.63 -14.88
CA GLU A 712 -24.05 36.62 -14.15
C GLU A 712 -22.91 35.99 -14.99
N PRO A 713 -21.67 36.48 -14.87
CA PRO A 713 -20.50 35.85 -15.50
C PRO A 713 -20.15 34.54 -14.79
N VAL A 714 -19.98 33.47 -15.56
CA VAL A 714 -19.59 32.15 -15.08
C VAL A 714 -18.37 31.66 -15.85
N THR A 715 -17.34 31.26 -15.11
CA THR A 715 -16.11 30.70 -15.68
C THR A 715 -16.26 29.19 -15.90
N LYS A 716 -15.89 28.71 -17.09
CA LYS A 716 -15.81 27.28 -17.46
C LYS A 716 -14.41 26.95 -17.93
N ARG A 717 -13.78 25.94 -17.34
CA ARG A 717 -12.47 25.47 -17.78
C ARG A 717 -12.63 24.59 -19.03
N PRO A 718 -11.62 24.47 -19.90
CA PRO A 718 -11.68 23.55 -21.04
C PRO A 718 -11.99 22.09 -20.64
N GLU A 719 -11.53 21.65 -19.47
CA GLU A 719 -11.85 20.35 -18.89
C GLU A 719 -13.35 20.17 -18.65
N ASP A 720 -14.07 21.22 -18.23
CA ASP A 720 -15.51 21.18 -18.05
C ASP A 720 -16.23 21.00 -19.39
N VAL A 721 -15.78 21.71 -20.42
CA VAL A 721 -16.34 21.61 -21.79
C VAL A 721 -16.09 20.22 -22.38
N SER A 722 -14.86 19.70 -22.26
CA SER A 722 -14.54 18.33 -22.67
C SER A 722 -15.32 17.29 -21.87
N ALA A 723 -15.58 17.50 -20.57
CA ALA A 723 -16.39 16.60 -19.77
C ALA A 723 -17.84 16.53 -20.27
N GLU A 724 -18.44 17.64 -20.68
CA GLU A 724 -19.80 17.62 -21.27
C GLU A 724 -19.85 16.81 -22.58
N MET A 725 -18.81 16.89 -23.42
CA MET A 725 -18.66 16.02 -24.60
C MET A 725 -18.58 14.53 -24.20
N LEU A 726 -17.77 14.20 -23.20
CA LEU A 726 -17.61 12.82 -22.72
C LEU A 726 -18.91 12.27 -22.10
N LYS A 727 -19.65 13.09 -21.34
CA LYS A 727 -20.98 12.75 -20.81
C LYS A 727 -21.99 12.47 -21.92
N TYR A 728 -21.94 13.25 -23.01
CA TYR A 728 -22.78 13.01 -24.19
C TYR A 728 -22.48 11.65 -24.82
N MET A 729 -21.20 11.34 -25.05
CA MET A 729 -20.77 10.03 -25.59
C MET A 729 -21.11 8.86 -24.66
N LYS A 730 -20.92 9.02 -23.35
CA LYS A 730 -21.31 8.03 -22.33
C LYS A 730 -22.81 7.74 -22.41
N ARG A 731 -23.66 8.77 -22.55
CA ARG A 731 -25.12 8.60 -22.68
C ARG A 731 -25.52 7.90 -23.98
N ALA A 732 -24.92 8.28 -25.10
CA ALA A 732 -25.16 7.62 -26.39
C ALA A 732 -24.78 6.13 -26.33
N ALA A 733 -23.60 5.82 -25.79
CA ALA A 733 -23.14 4.45 -25.58
C ALA A 733 -24.07 3.65 -24.65
N SER A 734 -24.47 4.25 -23.53
CA SER A 734 -25.35 3.60 -22.55
C SER A 734 -26.72 3.28 -23.14
N SER A 735 -27.25 4.20 -23.96
CA SER A 735 -28.52 4.03 -24.66
C SER A 735 -28.45 2.91 -25.72
N LEU A 736 -27.36 2.87 -26.50
CA LEU A 736 -27.12 1.82 -27.49
C LEU A 736 -26.99 0.43 -26.85
N LEU A 737 -26.32 0.35 -25.69
CA LEU A 737 -25.99 -0.93 -25.05
C LEU A 737 -27.02 -1.38 -24.01
N GLY A 738 -27.96 -0.52 -23.62
CA GLY A 738 -28.98 -0.82 -22.61
C GLY A 738 -28.42 -1.01 -21.19
N CYS A 739 -27.22 -0.50 -20.91
CA CYS A 739 -26.56 -0.56 -19.61
C CYS A 739 -25.73 0.70 -19.35
N GLU A 740 -25.43 0.98 -18.08
CA GLU A 740 -24.61 2.14 -17.73
C GLU A 740 -23.14 1.90 -18.08
N ILE A 741 -22.51 2.85 -18.79
CA ILE A 741 -21.10 2.81 -19.14
C ILE A 741 -20.26 3.58 -18.12
N THR A 742 -19.37 2.86 -17.43
CA THR A 742 -18.53 3.44 -16.36
C THR A 742 -17.06 3.60 -16.72
N GLU A 743 -16.59 2.99 -17.81
CA GLU A 743 -15.16 2.89 -18.14
C GLU A 743 -14.87 3.23 -19.60
N ALA A 744 -13.75 3.91 -19.85
CA ALA A 744 -13.36 4.31 -21.18
C ALA A 744 -11.84 4.33 -21.39
N VAL A 745 -11.42 4.13 -22.65
CA VAL A 745 -10.11 4.53 -23.18
C VAL A 745 -10.31 5.79 -24.00
N ILE A 746 -9.51 6.83 -23.75
CA ILE A 746 -9.68 8.15 -24.39
C ILE A 746 -8.43 8.48 -25.21
N SER A 747 -8.63 8.97 -26.44
CA SER A 747 -7.55 9.39 -27.33
C SER A 747 -6.94 10.75 -26.91
N VAL A 748 -5.64 10.91 -27.16
CA VAL A 748 -4.94 12.20 -27.10
C VAL A 748 -3.95 12.33 -28.26
N PRO A 749 -3.62 13.55 -28.71
CA PRO A 749 -2.53 13.76 -29.67
C PRO A 749 -1.22 13.17 -29.16
N ALA A 750 -0.41 12.59 -30.05
CA ALA A 750 0.85 11.99 -29.66
C ALA A 750 1.78 13.02 -28.99
N TYR A 751 1.73 14.26 -29.48
CA TYR A 751 2.56 15.36 -28.99
C TYR A 751 1.98 16.14 -27.80
N PHE A 752 0.90 15.65 -27.17
CA PHE A 752 0.35 16.27 -25.96
C PHE A 752 1.35 16.21 -24.79
N SER A 753 1.53 17.37 -24.15
CA SER A 753 2.33 17.52 -22.94
C SER A 753 1.68 16.85 -21.73
N ASN A 754 2.48 16.65 -20.68
CA ASN A 754 1.98 16.10 -19.41
C ASN A 754 0.79 16.88 -18.82
N ALA A 755 0.74 18.21 -18.95
CA ALA A 755 -0.39 19.01 -18.45
C ALA A 755 -1.69 18.75 -19.22
N GLN A 756 -1.61 18.64 -20.55
CA GLN A 756 -2.76 18.33 -21.40
C GLN A 756 -3.29 16.92 -21.14
N ARG A 757 -2.40 15.94 -20.94
CA ARG A 757 -2.78 14.56 -20.55
C ARG A 757 -3.50 14.54 -19.20
N LYS A 758 -2.97 15.24 -18.18
CA LYS A 758 -3.63 15.38 -16.87
C LYS A 758 -4.99 16.07 -16.97
N ALA A 759 -5.10 17.14 -17.76
CA ALA A 759 -6.36 17.85 -17.96
C ALA A 759 -7.41 16.99 -18.69
N THR A 760 -6.99 16.17 -19.66
CA THR A 760 -7.87 15.21 -20.34
C THR A 760 -8.35 14.12 -19.37
N LYS A 761 -7.46 13.60 -18.52
CA LYS A 761 -7.83 12.67 -17.44
C LYS A 761 -8.84 13.30 -16.46
N ARG A 762 -8.64 14.58 -16.11
CA ARG A 762 -9.58 15.33 -15.29
C ARG A 762 -10.96 15.49 -15.94
N ALA A 763 -11.02 15.71 -17.26
CA ALA A 763 -12.27 15.75 -17.99
C ALA A 763 -13.02 14.40 -17.94
N ALA A 764 -12.30 13.28 -17.98
CA ALA A 764 -12.88 11.94 -17.82
C ALA A 764 -13.47 11.74 -16.42
N GLU A 765 -12.75 12.15 -15.37
CA GLU A 765 -13.24 12.13 -13.99
C GLU A 765 -14.51 12.97 -13.82
N LEU A 766 -14.54 14.19 -14.38
CA LEU A 766 -15.70 15.08 -14.37
C LEU A 766 -16.91 14.51 -15.13
N ALA A 767 -16.69 13.53 -16.02
CA ALA A 767 -17.73 12.83 -16.77
C ALA A 767 -18.19 11.52 -16.10
N ASP A 768 -17.71 11.22 -14.89
CA ASP A 768 -17.94 9.96 -14.18
C ASP A 768 -17.55 8.74 -15.05
N LEU A 769 -16.42 8.86 -15.74
CA LEU A 769 -15.77 7.77 -16.48
C LEU A 769 -14.46 7.40 -15.79
N LYS A 770 -14.35 6.15 -15.37
CA LYS A 770 -13.08 5.56 -14.95
C LYS A 770 -12.21 5.35 -16.19
N LEU A 771 -11.18 6.18 -16.30
CA LEU A 771 -10.21 6.09 -17.39
C LEU A 771 -9.35 4.84 -17.24
N LEU A 772 -9.45 3.91 -18.21
CA LEU A 772 -8.64 2.69 -18.25
C LEU A 772 -7.22 2.98 -18.76
N ARG A 773 -7.10 3.86 -19.75
CA ARG A 773 -5.85 4.21 -20.45
C ARG A 773 -6.06 5.48 -21.28
N LEU A 774 -5.05 6.35 -21.33
CA LEU A 774 -4.90 7.30 -22.44
C LEU A 774 -4.16 6.61 -23.58
N ILE A 775 -4.70 6.70 -24.79
CA ILE A 775 -4.04 6.18 -26.00
C ILE A 775 -3.71 7.32 -26.94
N THR A 776 -2.56 7.29 -27.61
CA THR A 776 -2.31 8.30 -28.64
C THR A 776 -3.15 8.02 -29.88
N GLU A 777 -3.66 9.07 -30.51
CA GLU A 777 -4.47 9.00 -31.74
C GLU A 777 -3.81 8.15 -32.84
N PRO A 778 -2.54 8.39 -33.22
CA PRO A 778 -1.88 7.59 -34.25
C PRO A 778 -1.67 6.12 -33.83
N THR A 779 -1.42 5.82 -32.56
CA THR A 779 -1.31 4.43 -32.08
C THR A 779 -2.66 3.72 -32.14
N ALA A 780 -3.76 4.38 -31.76
CA ALA A 780 -5.11 3.84 -31.90
C ALA A 780 -5.43 3.51 -33.37
N ALA A 781 -5.14 4.43 -34.28
CA ALA A 781 -5.28 4.21 -35.71
C ALA A 781 -4.47 3.00 -36.22
N ALA A 782 -3.21 2.85 -35.77
CA ALA A 782 -2.38 1.72 -36.15
C ALA A 782 -2.93 0.38 -35.64
N ILE A 783 -3.48 0.35 -34.41
CA ILE A 783 -4.13 -0.85 -33.85
C ILE A 783 -5.31 -1.27 -34.73
N HIS A 784 -6.18 -0.33 -35.09
CA HIS A 784 -7.30 -0.64 -35.98
C HIS A 784 -6.80 -1.17 -37.33
N TYR A 785 -5.78 -0.54 -37.90
CA TYR A 785 -5.26 -0.96 -39.20
C TYR A 785 -4.72 -2.39 -39.23
N VAL A 786 -4.07 -2.79 -38.15
CA VAL A 786 -3.38 -4.08 -38.04
C VAL A 786 -4.28 -5.17 -37.46
N SER A 787 -5.35 -4.83 -36.73
CA SER A 787 -6.24 -5.82 -36.08
C SER A 787 -6.73 -6.88 -37.05
N ASP A 788 -7.00 -6.48 -38.29
CA ASP A 788 -7.64 -7.32 -39.32
C ASP A 788 -6.62 -7.87 -40.35
N LYS A 789 -5.31 -7.69 -40.12
CA LYS A 789 -4.25 -8.07 -41.08
C LYS A 789 -3.21 -9.01 -40.44
N GLU A 790 -2.80 -10.05 -41.16
CA GLU A 790 -1.65 -10.89 -40.78
C GLU A 790 -0.36 -10.17 -41.20
N LYS A 791 0.25 -9.45 -40.25
CA LYS A 791 1.54 -8.77 -40.43
C LYS A 791 2.51 -9.16 -39.34
N GLU A 792 3.60 -9.79 -39.74
CA GLU A 792 4.63 -10.27 -38.83
C GLU A 792 5.72 -9.21 -38.57
N ASN A 793 6.05 -8.35 -39.54
CA ASN A 793 7.06 -7.30 -39.36
C ASN A 793 6.87 -6.12 -40.33
N ALA A 794 6.54 -4.92 -39.84
CA ALA A 794 6.39 -3.72 -40.67
C ALA A 794 6.66 -2.42 -39.90
N ASN A 795 7.32 -1.45 -40.53
CA ASN A 795 7.38 -0.07 -40.09
C ASN A 795 6.24 0.73 -40.72
N ILE A 796 5.35 1.25 -39.89
CA ILE A 796 4.16 1.99 -40.28
C ILE A 796 4.34 3.45 -39.87
N LEU A 797 4.14 4.38 -40.81
CA LEU A 797 4.01 5.79 -40.49
C LEU A 797 2.53 6.15 -40.46
N VAL A 798 2.07 6.70 -39.35
CA VAL A 798 0.72 7.27 -39.24
C VAL A 798 0.84 8.78 -39.38
N PHE A 799 0.16 9.32 -40.37
CA PHE A 799 0.05 10.75 -40.64
C PHE A 799 -1.38 11.19 -40.28
N ASP A 800 -1.53 11.69 -39.06
CA ASP A 800 -2.82 12.09 -38.49
C ASP A 800 -3.00 13.60 -38.61
N PHE A 801 -3.77 14.03 -39.62
CA PHE A 801 -4.05 15.43 -39.86
C PHE A 801 -5.51 15.76 -39.52
N GLY A 802 -5.71 16.12 -38.25
CA GLY A 802 -7.03 16.41 -37.68
C GLY A 802 -7.51 17.84 -37.94
N GLY A 803 -8.57 18.20 -37.21
CA GLY A 803 -9.14 19.55 -37.25
C GLY A 803 -8.30 20.58 -36.50
N GLY A 804 -7.59 20.17 -35.45
CA GLY A 804 -6.82 21.08 -34.59
C GLY A 804 -5.32 20.82 -34.54
N THR A 805 -4.90 19.58 -34.78
CA THR A 805 -3.54 19.08 -34.58
C THR A 805 -3.08 18.25 -35.78
N LEU A 806 -1.76 18.18 -35.97
CA LEU A 806 -1.09 17.29 -36.90
C LEU A 806 -0.09 16.45 -36.10
N ASP A 807 -0.27 15.14 -36.09
CA ASP A 807 0.61 14.20 -35.41
C ASP A 807 1.17 13.18 -36.40
N VAL A 808 2.47 12.91 -36.30
CA VAL A 808 3.16 11.89 -37.07
C VAL A 808 3.82 10.92 -36.11
N SER A 809 3.53 9.64 -36.29
CA SER A 809 4.15 8.57 -35.49
C SER A 809 4.69 7.47 -36.38
N ILE A 810 5.86 6.97 -36.02
CA ILE A 810 6.49 5.83 -36.69
C ILE A 810 6.42 4.65 -35.74
N ILE A 811 5.70 3.62 -36.14
CA ILE A 811 5.34 2.49 -35.30
C ILE A 811 5.88 1.23 -35.97
N LYS A 812 6.74 0.51 -35.26
CA LYS A 812 7.21 -0.80 -35.68
C LYS A 812 6.25 -1.85 -35.14
N VAL A 813 5.73 -2.68 -36.03
CA VAL A 813 4.84 -3.79 -35.70
C VAL A 813 5.60 -5.09 -35.88
N ILE A 814 5.73 -5.89 -34.81
CA ILE A 814 6.35 -7.24 -34.84
C ILE A 814 5.40 -8.21 -34.17
N ASP A 815 4.88 -9.21 -34.88
CA ASP A 815 3.96 -10.22 -34.32
C ASP A 815 2.82 -9.62 -33.46
N LYS A 816 2.17 -8.57 -33.96
CA LYS A 816 1.11 -7.80 -33.26
C LYS A 816 1.58 -7.04 -32.01
N GLN A 817 2.88 -6.87 -31.81
CA GLN A 817 3.47 -5.94 -30.86
C GLN A 817 3.72 -4.59 -31.55
N PHE A 818 3.24 -3.51 -30.95
CA PHE A 818 3.32 -2.14 -31.46
C PHE A 818 4.37 -1.40 -30.66
N GLU A 819 5.49 -1.04 -31.29
CA GLU A 819 6.54 -0.25 -30.69
C GLU A 819 6.62 1.10 -31.39
N VAL A 820 6.20 2.16 -30.69
CA VAL A 820 6.36 3.51 -31.19
C VAL A 820 7.85 3.88 -31.15
N LYS A 821 8.42 4.23 -32.31
CA LYS A 821 9.85 4.55 -32.47
C LYS A 821 10.12 6.05 -32.37
N ALA A 822 9.23 6.86 -32.90
CA ALA A 822 9.26 8.30 -32.73
C ALA A 822 7.86 8.88 -32.91
N VAL A 823 7.64 9.99 -32.21
CA VAL A 823 6.48 10.86 -32.38
C VAL A 823 6.96 12.28 -32.63
N TYR A 824 6.26 13.00 -33.49
CA TYR A 824 6.42 14.44 -33.68
C TYR A 824 5.11 15.04 -34.15
N GLY A 825 4.86 16.31 -33.85
CA GLY A 825 3.60 16.93 -34.23
C GLY A 825 3.55 18.42 -34.00
N ASP A 826 2.42 18.99 -34.38
CA ASP A 826 2.05 20.38 -34.15
C ASP A 826 0.62 20.44 -33.62
N THR A 827 0.49 20.82 -32.35
CA THR A 827 -0.79 20.88 -31.62
C THR A 827 -1.66 22.08 -32.02
N PHE A 828 -1.22 22.91 -32.97
CA PHE A 828 -1.96 24.05 -33.50
C PHE A 828 -1.99 24.10 -35.04
N LEU A 829 -1.71 22.99 -35.71
CA LEU A 829 -1.79 22.86 -37.16
C LEU A 829 -2.89 21.86 -37.53
N GLY A 830 -3.98 22.33 -38.13
CA GLY A 830 -5.13 21.49 -38.44
C GLY A 830 -6.06 22.11 -39.49
N GLY A 831 -7.14 21.40 -39.77
CA GLY A 831 -8.21 21.86 -40.66
C GLY A 831 -8.81 23.20 -40.26
N ARG A 832 -8.73 23.59 -38.97
CA ARG A 832 -9.19 24.90 -38.48
C ARG A 832 -8.33 26.05 -38.99
N ASN A 833 -7.01 25.90 -39.07
CA ASN A 833 -6.15 26.96 -39.60
C ASN A 833 -6.42 27.22 -41.09
N ILE A 834 -6.84 26.18 -41.82
CA ILE A 834 -7.32 26.32 -43.19
C ILE A 834 -8.62 27.12 -43.22
N ASP A 835 -9.56 26.84 -42.30
CA ASP A 835 -10.79 27.61 -42.19
C ASP A 835 -10.51 29.08 -41.86
N ASP A 836 -9.51 29.37 -41.02
CA ASP A 836 -9.08 30.73 -40.66
C ASP A 836 -8.54 31.49 -41.89
N ILE A 837 -7.69 30.86 -42.71
CA ILE A 837 -7.19 31.46 -43.97
C ILE A 837 -8.36 31.80 -44.92
N LEU A 838 -9.33 30.89 -45.05
CA LEU A 838 -10.52 31.13 -45.87
C LEU A 838 -11.41 32.21 -45.28
N PHE A 839 -11.55 32.22 -43.96
CA PHE A 839 -12.32 33.21 -43.23
C PHE A 839 -11.74 34.60 -43.44
N ASP A 840 -10.45 34.80 -43.26
CA ASP A 840 -9.76 36.08 -43.49
C ASP A 840 -9.96 36.56 -44.94
N TYR A 841 -9.75 35.66 -45.91
CA TYR A 841 -9.95 35.95 -47.33
C TYR A 841 -11.36 36.43 -47.66
N PHE A 842 -12.39 35.80 -47.09
CA PHE A 842 -13.78 36.18 -47.33
C PHE A 842 -14.26 37.33 -46.45
N GLN A 843 -13.72 37.48 -45.24
CA GLN A 843 -14.07 38.56 -44.33
C GLN A 843 -13.71 39.91 -44.94
N GLU A 844 -12.49 40.06 -45.46
CA GLU A 844 -12.06 41.27 -46.15
C GLU A 844 -12.98 41.61 -47.33
N LYS A 845 -13.38 40.59 -48.10
CA LYS A 845 -14.27 40.76 -49.25
C LYS A 845 -15.71 41.09 -48.89
N CYS A 846 -16.24 40.52 -47.80
CA CYS A 846 -17.66 40.63 -47.44
C CYS A 846 -17.97 41.85 -46.57
N LEU A 847 -16.99 42.33 -45.79
CA LEU A 847 -17.13 43.45 -44.85
C LEU A 847 -16.59 44.78 -45.38
N ALA A 848 -15.88 44.79 -46.52
CA ALA A 848 -15.53 46.03 -47.19
C ALA A 848 -16.81 46.87 -47.43
N GLU A 849 -16.82 48.09 -46.89
CA GLU A 849 -17.84 49.13 -47.13
C GLU A 849 -19.20 49.02 -46.39
N LYS A 850 -19.37 48.15 -45.37
CA LYS A 850 -20.66 47.99 -44.65
C LYS A 850 -20.64 48.48 -43.19
N THR A 851 -21.67 49.22 -42.76
CA THR A 851 -21.89 49.65 -41.35
C THR A 851 -22.93 48.76 -40.67
N ILE A 852 -22.53 48.02 -39.64
CA ILE A 852 -23.35 46.96 -39.00
C ILE A 852 -23.21 46.99 -37.47
N SER A 853 -24.25 46.58 -36.73
CA SER A 853 -24.18 46.49 -35.27
C SER A 853 -23.27 45.34 -34.82
N PRO A 854 -22.53 45.45 -33.69
CA PRO A 854 -21.62 44.40 -33.21
C PRO A 854 -22.25 43.02 -33.04
N ARG A 855 -23.53 42.95 -32.63
CA ARG A 855 -24.26 41.68 -32.49
C ARG A 855 -24.50 41.00 -33.84
N ARG A 856 -25.00 41.75 -34.83
CA ARG A 856 -25.24 41.24 -36.18
C ARG A 856 -23.94 40.88 -36.90
N GLU A 857 -22.87 41.64 -36.65
CA GLU A 857 -21.53 41.30 -37.11
C GLU A 857 -21.10 39.94 -36.57
N ARG A 858 -21.19 39.69 -35.26
CA ARG A 858 -20.83 38.39 -34.66
C ARG A 858 -21.63 37.22 -35.24
N MET A 859 -22.95 37.38 -35.43
CA MET A 859 -23.78 36.35 -36.08
C MET A 859 -23.32 36.08 -37.52
N PHE A 860 -23.07 37.11 -38.30
CA PHE A 860 -22.56 36.98 -39.67
C PHE A 860 -21.20 36.28 -39.70
N LEU A 861 -20.27 36.67 -38.82
CA LEU A 861 -18.95 36.03 -38.73
C LEU A 861 -19.05 34.55 -38.35
N CYS A 862 -19.92 34.17 -37.42
CA CYS A 862 -20.16 32.75 -37.11
C CYS A 862 -20.70 31.97 -38.32
N ARG A 863 -21.65 32.55 -39.07
CA ARG A 863 -22.18 31.94 -40.29
C ARG A 863 -21.12 31.84 -41.40
N LEU A 864 -20.30 32.88 -41.57
CA LEU A 864 -19.18 32.90 -42.50
C LEU A 864 -18.20 31.76 -42.21
N ARG A 865 -17.86 31.57 -40.93
CA ARG A 865 -16.93 30.54 -40.48
C ARG A 865 -17.46 29.13 -40.74
N ALA A 866 -18.73 28.88 -40.44
CA ALA A 866 -19.39 27.63 -40.77
C ALA A 866 -19.40 27.37 -42.30
N ALA A 867 -19.61 28.42 -43.10
CA ALA A 867 -19.54 28.32 -44.54
C ALA A 867 -18.12 28.05 -45.06
N CYS A 868 -17.07 28.63 -44.46
CA CYS A 868 -15.68 28.34 -44.81
C CYS A 868 -15.31 26.87 -44.58
N GLU A 869 -15.74 26.30 -43.44
CA GLU A 869 -15.52 24.88 -43.14
C GLU A 869 -16.25 23.99 -44.16
N GLU A 870 -17.51 24.31 -44.49
CA GLU A 870 -18.30 23.58 -45.47
C GLU A 870 -17.71 23.70 -46.89
N LEU A 871 -17.19 24.88 -47.24
CA LEU A 871 -16.50 25.14 -48.51
C LEU A 871 -15.27 24.23 -48.63
N LYS A 872 -14.42 24.18 -47.59
CA LYS A 872 -13.25 23.28 -47.52
C LYS A 872 -13.65 21.82 -47.70
N LYS A 873 -14.69 21.36 -47.00
CA LYS A 873 -15.19 19.98 -47.11
C LYS A 873 -15.65 19.65 -48.53
N ARG A 874 -16.48 20.49 -49.14
CA ARG A 874 -16.99 20.29 -50.51
C ARG A 874 -15.89 20.38 -51.57
N LEU A 875 -14.91 21.26 -51.40
CA LEU A 875 -13.78 21.38 -52.33
C LEU A 875 -12.86 20.16 -52.33
N SER A 876 -12.94 19.31 -51.31
CA SER A 876 -12.22 18.03 -51.30
C SER A 876 -12.77 17.02 -52.34
N THR A 877 -14.00 17.23 -52.84
CA THR A 877 -14.63 16.38 -53.87
C THR A 877 -14.97 17.17 -55.14
N MET A 878 -15.37 18.43 -55.03
CA MET A 878 -15.74 19.32 -56.14
C MET A 878 -14.59 20.25 -56.55
N LEU A 879 -14.59 20.70 -57.81
CA LEU A 879 -13.60 21.66 -58.34
C LEU A 879 -13.94 23.12 -58.02
N GLU A 880 -15.21 23.43 -57.79
CA GLU A 880 -15.71 24.77 -57.45
C GLU A 880 -16.96 24.62 -56.58
N VAL A 881 -17.12 25.51 -55.59
CA VAL A 881 -18.23 25.49 -54.64
C VAL A 881 -18.71 26.92 -54.39
N LYS A 882 -20.02 27.09 -54.28
CA LYS A 882 -20.69 28.34 -53.90
C LYS A 882 -21.65 28.08 -52.74
N ILE A 883 -21.54 28.86 -51.67
CA ILE A 883 -22.40 28.75 -50.48
C ILE A 883 -23.06 30.12 -50.22
N PRO A 884 -24.41 30.20 -50.22
CA PRO A 884 -25.12 31.40 -49.82
C PRO A 884 -25.13 31.52 -48.29
N ILE A 885 -24.95 32.75 -47.79
CA ILE A 885 -24.95 33.09 -46.37
C ILE A 885 -25.88 34.26 -46.14
N LEU A 886 -26.79 34.14 -45.17
CA LEU A 886 -27.67 35.22 -44.75
C LEU A 886 -26.86 36.45 -44.33
N SER A 887 -27.01 37.54 -45.07
CA SER A 887 -26.17 38.73 -44.93
C SER A 887 -26.24 39.35 -43.54
N SER A 888 -27.37 39.20 -42.83
CA SER A 888 -27.59 39.75 -41.48
C SER A 888 -27.41 41.29 -41.39
N PHE A 889 -27.23 41.96 -42.53
CA PHE A 889 -26.89 43.38 -42.67
C PHE A 889 -28.11 44.29 -42.86
N GLY A 890 -29.33 43.75 -42.78
CA GLY A 890 -30.57 44.51 -42.95
C GLY A 890 -31.04 44.68 -44.40
N GLY A 891 -30.48 43.94 -45.36
CA GLY A 891 -31.02 43.78 -46.72
C GLY A 891 -31.40 42.32 -47.02
N ASP A 892 -32.28 42.10 -48.00
CA ASP A 892 -32.86 40.79 -48.34
C ASP A 892 -31.93 39.88 -49.18
N GLU A 893 -30.74 40.34 -49.58
CA GLU A 893 -29.83 39.57 -50.44
C GLU A 893 -28.78 38.81 -49.63
N ASP A 894 -28.65 37.51 -49.92
CA ASP A 894 -27.62 36.63 -49.37
C ASP A 894 -26.22 36.98 -49.91
N VAL A 895 -25.21 36.87 -49.04
CA VAL A 895 -23.80 36.95 -49.41
C VAL A 895 -23.34 35.59 -49.90
N ASN A 896 -22.84 35.50 -51.12
CA ASN A 896 -22.32 34.25 -51.66
C ASN A 896 -20.80 34.17 -51.49
N VAL A 897 -20.33 33.13 -50.79
CA VAL A 897 -18.91 32.77 -50.77
C VAL A 897 -18.67 31.71 -51.84
N ALA A 898 -17.77 31.99 -52.78
CA ALA A 898 -17.46 31.10 -53.90
C ALA A 898 -15.94 30.97 -54.06
N LEU A 899 -15.46 29.73 -54.25
CA LEU A 899 -14.05 29.42 -54.39
C LEU A 899 -13.85 28.19 -55.26
N SER A 900 -12.77 28.19 -56.05
CA SER A 900 -12.30 27.01 -56.77
C SER A 900 -11.25 26.24 -55.97
N ARG A 901 -11.10 24.94 -56.23
CA ARG A 901 -10.08 24.09 -55.58
C ARG A 901 -8.67 24.62 -55.85
N ALA A 902 -8.39 25.07 -57.07
CA ALA A 902 -7.10 25.65 -57.42
C ALA A 902 -6.78 26.88 -56.55
N LYS A 903 -7.77 27.76 -56.32
CA LYS A 903 -7.55 28.93 -55.47
C LYS A 903 -7.42 28.55 -53.99
N PHE A 904 -8.20 27.57 -53.53
CA PHE A 904 -8.06 27.01 -52.19
C PHE A 904 -6.65 26.48 -51.95
N GLU A 905 -6.14 25.63 -52.85
CA GLU A 905 -4.79 25.05 -52.74
C GLU A 905 -3.68 26.11 -52.80
N GLU A 906 -3.87 27.18 -53.57
CA GLU A 906 -2.97 28.34 -53.60
C GLU A 906 -2.94 29.06 -52.24
N LEU A 907 -4.10 29.34 -51.66
CA LEU A 907 -4.21 30.05 -50.37
C LEU A 907 -3.61 29.25 -49.20
N THR A 908 -3.65 27.92 -49.27
CA THR A 908 -3.22 27.03 -48.18
C THR A 908 -1.88 26.35 -48.44
N GLN A 909 -1.17 26.72 -49.51
CA GLN A 909 0.03 26.00 -49.96
C GLN A 909 1.12 25.92 -48.89
N ASP A 910 1.39 27.02 -48.17
CA ASP A 910 2.44 27.05 -47.16
C ASP A 910 2.10 26.20 -45.93
N LEU A 911 0.81 26.13 -45.59
CA LEU A 911 0.33 25.24 -44.53
C LEU A 911 0.55 23.76 -44.91
N PHE A 912 0.32 23.41 -46.18
CA PHE A 912 0.58 22.05 -46.68
C PHE A 912 2.06 21.68 -46.69
N LYS A 913 2.95 22.63 -47.03
CA LYS A 913 4.40 22.43 -46.92
C LYS A 913 4.83 22.18 -45.47
N ASN A 914 4.36 23.02 -44.55
CA ASN A 914 4.63 22.86 -43.12
C ASN A 914 4.19 21.47 -42.60
N ALA A 915 3.07 20.95 -43.11
CA ALA A 915 2.61 19.62 -42.75
C ALA A 915 3.57 18.50 -43.21
N MET A 916 4.20 18.65 -44.38
CA MET A 916 5.24 17.73 -44.84
C MET A 916 6.52 17.85 -44.01
N ASP A 917 6.92 19.07 -43.62
CA ASP A 917 8.11 19.29 -42.79
C ASP A 917 8.01 18.56 -41.44
N VAL A 918 6.83 18.58 -40.81
CA VAL A 918 6.55 17.84 -39.56
C VAL A 918 6.82 16.33 -39.73
N MET A 919 6.39 15.77 -40.86
CA MET A 919 6.61 14.35 -41.19
C MET A 919 8.08 14.02 -41.43
N GLU A 920 8.80 14.88 -42.15
CA GLU A 920 10.24 14.71 -42.40
C GLU A 920 11.06 14.79 -41.11
N ILE A 921 10.70 15.69 -40.20
CA ILE A 921 11.35 15.80 -38.89
C ILE A 921 11.11 14.53 -38.05
N CYS A 922 9.93 13.92 -38.12
CA CYS A 922 9.66 12.66 -37.43
C CYS A 922 10.57 11.52 -37.92
N LEU A 923 10.71 11.37 -39.25
CA LEU A 923 11.62 10.39 -39.86
C LEU A 923 13.07 10.61 -39.45
N PHE A 924 13.52 11.87 -39.47
CA PHE A 924 14.85 12.24 -39.00
C PHE A 924 15.07 11.84 -37.53
N ASN A 925 14.08 12.06 -36.67
CA ASN A 925 14.20 11.80 -35.23
C ASN A 925 14.36 10.31 -34.89
N CYS A 926 13.82 9.38 -35.67
CA CYS A 926 14.04 7.94 -35.47
C CYS A 926 15.22 7.39 -36.31
N GLY A 927 15.89 8.23 -37.09
CA GLY A 927 17.01 7.83 -37.95
C GLY A 927 16.61 6.90 -39.09
N MET A 928 15.34 6.87 -39.50
CA MET A 928 14.86 6.04 -40.60
C MET A 928 14.76 6.85 -41.88
N SER A 929 15.18 6.25 -42.98
CA SER A 929 14.96 6.76 -44.33
C SER A 929 13.52 6.47 -44.79
N LYS A 930 13.03 7.25 -45.77
CA LYS A 930 11.69 7.03 -46.34
C LYS A 930 11.50 5.64 -46.95
N SER A 931 12.57 4.98 -47.41
CA SER A 931 12.54 3.62 -47.96
C SER A 931 12.34 2.53 -46.92
N GLU A 932 12.57 2.82 -45.64
CA GLU A 932 12.37 1.87 -44.54
C GLU A 932 10.92 1.87 -44.03
N ILE A 933 10.08 2.81 -44.47
CA ILE A 933 8.66 2.83 -44.18
C ILE A 933 7.94 1.89 -45.14
N ASN A 934 7.32 0.85 -44.60
CA ASN A 934 6.59 -0.12 -45.42
C ASN A 934 5.23 0.42 -45.84
N GLU A 935 4.56 1.14 -44.93
CA GLU A 935 3.20 1.63 -45.16
C GLU A 935 2.95 2.97 -44.47
N VAL A 936 2.16 3.83 -45.12
CA VAL A 936 1.72 5.13 -44.60
C VAL A 936 0.21 5.13 -44.45
N ILE A 937 -0.28 5.41 -43.25
CA ILE A 937 -1.71 5.47 -42.94
C ILE A 937 -2.10 6.94 -42.78
N LEU A 938 -3.15 7.35 -43.49
CA LEU A 938 -3.71 8.70 -43.38
C LEU A 938 -4.93 8.69 -42.46
N VAL A 939 -4.88 9.47 -41.39
CA VAL A 939 -5.96 9.61 -40.39
C VAL A 939 -6.30 11.08 -40.18
N GLY A 940 -7.53 11.37 -39.74
CA GLY A 940 -8.01 12.73 -39.54
C GLY A 940 -8.61 13.33 -40.82
N GLY A 941 -9.71 14.07 -40.66
CA GLY A 941 -10.51 14.57 -41.78
C GLY A 941 -9.78 15.48 -42.76
N THR A 942 -8.72 16.18 -42.32
CA THR A 942 -7.92 17.08 -43.20
C THR A 942 -7.13 16.29 -44.24
N THR A 943 -6.82 15.01 -43.98
CA THR A 943 -6.18 14.12 -44.99
C THR A 943 -7.08 13.80 -46.18
N ARG A 944 -8.37 14.16 -46.16
CA ARG A 944 -9.27 14.02 -47.31
C ARG A 944 -8.95 15.02 -48.44
N ILE A 945 -8.22 16.10 -48.13
CA ILE A 945 -7.81 17.10 -49.11
C ILE A 945 -6.95 16.43 -50.20
N PRO A 946 -7.34 16.53 -51.49
CA PRO A 946 -6.62 15.88 -52.59
C PRO A 946 -5.14 16.24 -52.63
N LYS A 947 -4.79 17.52 -52.40
CA LYS A 947 -3.41 18.00 -52.47
C LYS A 947 -2.50 17.37 -51.42
N ILE A 948 -2.98 17.17 -50.19
CA ILE A 948 -2.21 16.48 -49.14
C ILE A 948 -1.93 15.03 -49.53
N ARG A 949 -2.95 14.31 -50.03
CA ARG A 949 -2.78 12.92 -50.49
C ARG A 949 -1.79 12.82 -51.64
N GLU A 950 -1.86 13.75 -52.59
CA GLU A 950 -0.90 13.87 -53.70
C GLU A 950 0.53 14.04 -53.15
N MET A 951 0.76 15.01 -52.27
CA MET A 951 2.08 15.31 -51.71
C MET A 951 2.67 14.11 -50.95
N VAL A 952 1.87 13.43 -50.10
CA VAL A 952 2.33 12.24 -49.36
C VAL A 952 2.64 11.07 -50.31
N ARG A 953 1.80 10.85 -51.34
CA ARG A 953 2.04 9.82 -52.37
C ARG A 953 3.27 10.12 -53.21
N SER A 954 3.50 11.38 -53.58
CA SER A 954 4.71 11.79 -54.31
C SER A 954 5.97 11.57 -53.47
N TYR A 955 5.87 11.69 -52.14
CA TYR A 955 7.01 11.52 -51.24
C TYR A 955 7.42 10.05 -51.05
N PHE A 956 6.46 9.16 -50.74
CA PHE A 956 6.72 7.74 -50.41
C PHE A 956 6.47 6.75 -51.56
N GLY A 957 5.66 7.12 -52.55
CA GLY A 957 5.17 6.22 -53.60
C GLY A 957 3.73 5.74 -53.34
N GLU A 958 3.02 5.46 -54.43
CA GLU A 958 1.58 5.21 -54.41
C GLU A 958 1.20 3.89 -53.70
N THR A 959 2.04 2.86 -53.79
CA THR A 959 1.79 1.55 -53.16
C THR A 959 1.97 1.54 -51.64
N VAL A 960 2.71 2.51 -51.10
CA VAL A 960 3.02 2.63 -49.66
C VAL A 960 1.87 3.29 -48.91
N VAL A 961 1.19 4.28 -49.53
CA VAL A 961 0.09 5.02 -48.89
C VAL A 961 -1.20 4.21 -48.89
N LYS A 962 -1.80 4.02 -47.72
CA LYS A 962 -2.99 3.20 -47.48
C LYS A 962 -4.18 4.08 -47.15
N THR A 963 -5.33 3.73 -47.72
CA THR A 963 -6.60 4.45 -47.53
C THR A 963 -7.73 3.53 -47.10
N ASP A 964 -7.38 2.38 -46.52
CA ASP A 964 -8.33 1.33 -46.12
C ASP A 964 -9.17 1.71 -44.90
N LEU A 965 -8.74 2.71 -44.13
CA LEU A 965 -9.42 3.16 -42.91
C LEU A 965 -10.34 4.34 -43.16
N HIS A 966 -11.45 4.40 -42.42
CA HIS A 966 -12.26 5.61 -42.33
C HIS A 966 -11.53 6.63 -41.44
N PRO A 967 -11.06 7.78 -41.98
CA PRO A 967 -10.14 8.67 -41.28
C PRO A 967 -10.74 9.34 -40.03
N ASP A 968 -12.08 9.43 -39.94
CA ASP A 968 -12.78 10.07 -38.81
C ASP A 968 -13.25 9.07 -37.73
N GLU A 969 -13.23 7.76 -38.02
CA GLU A 969 -13.68 6.73 -37.06
C GLU A 969 -12.49 5.92 -36.52
N ALA A 970 -11.35 5.94 -37.22
CA ALA A 970 -10.27 4.99 -36.99
C ALA A 970 -9.67 5.04 -35.58
N VAL A 971 -9.55 6.24 -35.03
CA VAL A 971 -9.04 6.46 -33.67
C VAL A 971 -9.97 5.86 -32.63
N ALA A 972 -11.28 6.14 -32.71
CA ALA A 972 -12.26 5.62 -31.76
C ALA A 972 -12.35 4.08 -31.82
N VAL A 973 -12.31 3.52 -33.04
CA VAL A 973 -12.27 2.07 -33.26
C VAL A 973 -11.04 1.45 -32.60
N GLY A 974 -9.85 2.00 -32.84
CA GLY A 974 -8.61 1.55 -32.22
C GLY A 974 -8.62 1.64 -30.69
N ALA A 975 -9.13 2.75 -30.15
CA ALA A 975 -9.29 2.95 -28.71
C ALA A 975 -10.25 1.91 -28.10
N SER A 976 -11.30 1.50 -28.82
CA SER A 976 -12.25 0.49 -28.34
C SER A 976 -11.65 -0.92 -28.32
N ILE A 977 -10.77 -1.24 -29.27
CA ILE A 977 -9.99 -2.48 -29.26
C ILE A 977 -9.07 -2.50 -28.03
N GLN A 978 -8.41 -1.37 -27.75
CA GLN A 978 -7.59 -1.24 -26.54
C GLN A 978 -8.42 -1.37 -25.25
N ALA A 979 -9.63 -0.81 -25.23
CA ALA A 979 -10.54 -0.96 -24.10
C ALA A 979 -10.92 -2.43 -23.85
N ALA A 980 -11.19 -3.20 -24.91
CA ALA A 980 -11.46 -4.63 -24.80
C ALA A 980 -10.22 -5.45 -24.39
N LEU A 981 -9.03 -5.07 -24.85
CA LEU A 981 -7.76 -5.71 -24.46
C LEU A 981 -7.51 -5.58 -22.96
N LEU A 982 -7.75 -4.39 -22.39
CA LEU A 982 -7.59 -4.14 -20.96
C LEU A 982 -8.67 -4.81 -20.09
N LYS A 983 -9.81 -5.19 -20.69
CA LYS A 983 -10.94 -5.83 -20.00
C LYS A 983 -10.91 -7.35 -20.01
N ASN A 984 -10.38 -7.98 -21.05
CA ASN A 984 -10.44 -9.43 -21.25
C ASN A 984 -9.06 -10.08 -21.06
N ASN A 985 -8.73 -10.50 -19.83
CA ASN A 985 -7.49 -11.23 -19.51
C ASN A 985 -7.52 -12.73 -19.90
N SER A 986 -8.38 -13.14 -20.83
CA SER A 986 -8.56 -14.55 -21.20
C SER A 986 -9.08 -14.69 -22.64
N GLY A 987 -8.21 -14.62 -23.65
CA GLY A 987 -8.61 -14.84 -25.05
C GLY A 987 -7.60 -14.47 -26.14
N ALA A 988 -7.98 -14.70 -27.42
CA ALA A 988 -7.14 -14.51 -28.64
C ALA A 988 -6.54 -13.10 -28.82
N LEU A 989 -6.98 -12.14 -28.02
CA LEU A 989 -6.52 -10.76 -27.95
C LEU A 989 -5.25 -10.58 -27.06
N GLU A 990 -4.83 -11.58 -26.27
CA GLU A 990 -3.62 -11.55 -25.41
C GLU A 990 -2.29 -11.28 -26.15
N ARG A 991 -2.29 -11.24 -27.49
CA ARG A 991 -1.07 -11.06 -28.31
C ARG A 991 -0.71 -9.59 -28.58
N TYR A 992 -1.58 -8.63 -28.26
CA TYR A 992 -1.32 -7.21 -28.52
C TYR A 992 -0.55 -6.58 -27.36
N ARG A 993 0.73 -6.26 -27.59
CA ARG A 993 1.53 -5.46 -26.65
C ARG A 993 1.81 -4.10 -27.26
N ILE A 994 1.50 -3.03 -26.55
CA ILE A 994 1.72 -1.66 -27.01
C ILE A 994 2.76 -1.00 -26.13
N THR A 995 3.78 -0.45 -26.78
CA THR A 995 4.86 0.30 -26.14
C THR A 995 4.83 1.71 -26.72
N GLU A 996 4.22 2.63 -25.97
CA GLU A 996 4.21 4.06 -26.24
C GLU A 996 5.53 4.72 -25.84
N VAL A 997 5.74 5.98 -26.22
CA VAL A 997 6.92 6.76 -25.86
C VAL A 997 6.58 8.16 -25.36
N THR A 998 7.44 8.75 -24.52
CA THR A 998 7.30 10.17 -24.13
C THR A 998 7.65 11.11 -25.29
N PRO A 999 6.86 12.15 -25.61
CA PRO A 999 7.12 13.04 -26.75
C PRO A 999 8.27 14.03 -26.52
N LEU A 1000 8.59 14.33 -25.26
CA LEU A 1000 9.58 15.34 -24.85
C LEU A 1000 10.45 14.84 -23.71
N SER A 1001 11.66 15.38 -23.63
CA SER A 1001 12.60 15.14 -22.55
C SER A 1001 12.10 15.80 -21.26
N LEU A 1002 12.24 15.10 -20.13
CA LEU A 1002 11.85 15.56 -18.80
C LEU A 1002 13.08 15.70 -17.91
N GLY A 1003 13.12 16.75 -17.11
CA GLY A 1003 14.28 17.08 -16.31
C GLY A 1003 14.01 18.12 -15.23
N ILE A 1004 15.06 18.46 -14.48
CA ILE A 1004 15.02 19.49 -13.44
C ILE A 1004 15.92 20.67 -13.79
N ARG A 1005 15.59 21.84 -13.25
CA ARG A 1005 16.47 23.02 -13.28
C ARG A 1005 17.55 22.90 -12.23
N LEU A 1006 18.80 23.05 -12.66
CA LEU A 1006 19.95 23.28 -11.80
C LEU A 1006 20.07 24.78 -11.47
N ASN A 1007 20.84 25.14 -10.44
CA ASN A 1007 21.07 26.54 -10.04
C ASN A 1007 21.62 27.43 -11.17
N SER A 1008 22.25 26.83 -12.17
CA SER A 1008 22.79 27.53 -13.33
C SER A 1008 21.79 27.68 -14.49
N ASP A 1009 20.49 27.50 -14.24
CA ASP A 1009 19.42 27.52 -15.26
C ASP A 1009 19.60 26.48 -16.39
N ILE A 1010 20.44 25.46 -16.17
CA ILE A 1010 20.56 24.30 -17.07
C ILE A 1010 19.47 23.28 -16.72
N MET A 1011 18.85 22.71 -17.75
CA MET A 1011 18.00 21.53 -17.63
C MET A 1011 18.86 20.26 -17.52
N GLN A 1012 18.81 19.59 -16.38
CA GLN A 1012 19.34 18.23 -16.25
C GLN A 1012 18.27 17.25 -16.69
N VAL A 1013 18.48 16.61 -17.86
CA VAL A 1013 17.53 15.63 -18.41
C VAL A 1013 17.61 14.30 -17.64
N PHE A 1014 16.46 13.84 -17.16
CA PHE A 1014 16.27 12.56 -16.48
C PHE A 1014 15.76 11.50 -17.46
N ILE A 1015 14.70 11.83 -18.20
CA ILE A 1015 14.06 10.94 -19.15
C ILE A 1015 14.11 11.63 -20.52
N PRO A 1016 14.89 11.13 -21.48
CA PRO A 1016 14.93 11.67 -22.84
C PRO A 1016 13.59 11.49 -23.57
N ARG A 1017 13.31 12.33 -24.57
CA ARG A 1017 12.21 12.10 -25.52
C ARG A 1017 12.33 10.74 -26.21
N ASN A 1018 11.21 10.23 -26.70
CA ASN A 1018 11.03 8.91 -27.29
C ASN A 1018 11.41 7.74 -26.37
N THR A 1019 11.51 7.97 -25.05
CA THR A 1019 11.72 6.88 -24.09
C THR A 1019 10.44 6.04 -23.97
N PRO A 1020 10.53 4.69 -24.10
CA PRO A 1020 9.40 3.78 -23.92
C PRO A 1020 8.70 3.91 -22.57
N LEU A 1021 7.37 3.83 -22.55
CA LEU A 1021 6.55 3.91 -21.34
C LEU A 1021 6.07 2.52 -20.88
N PRO A 1022 5.94 2.27 -19.56
CA PRO A 1022 6.30 3.16 -18.45
C PRO A 1022 7.82 3.22 -18.23
N PHE A 1023 8.33 4.28 -17.59
CA PHE A 1023 9.77 4.44 -17.35
C PHE A 1023 10.09 5.11 -16.03
N LYS A 1024 11.09 4.59 -15.31
CA LYS A 1024 11.62 5.19 -14.09
C LYS A 1024 13.09 5.58 -14.25
N ALA A 1025 13.41 6.81 -13.89
CA ALA A 1025 14.79 7.32 -13.85
C ALA A 1025 15.13 7.81 -12.44
N LYS A 1026 16.20 7.28 -11.85
CA LYS A 1026 16.78 7.73 -10.58
C LYS A 1026 18.09 8.46 -10.86
N ARG A 1027 18.26 9.68 -10.35
CA ARG A 1027 19.57 10.36 -10.32
C ARG A 1027 19.89 10.92 -8.94
N ARG A 1028 21.15 10.74 -8.56
CA ARG A 1028 21.74 11.27 -7.33
C ARG A 1028 22.19 12.70 -7.52
N ASN A 1029 21.72 13.58 -6.65
CA ASN A 1029 22.04 14.99 -6.57
C ASN A 1029 22.73 15.30 -5.23
N LYS A 1030 23.31 16.50 -5.13
CA LYS A 1030 24.06 16.96 -3.96
C LYS A 1030 23.65 18.39 -3.61
N THR A 1031 23.74 18.76 -2.33
CA THR A 1031 23.59 20.16 -1.91
C THR A 1031 24.70 21.03 -2.48
N VAL A 1032 24.40 22.30 -2.72
CA VAL A 1032 25.30 23.28 -3.35
C VAL A 1032 25.61 24.44 -2.42
N GLY A 1033 24.83 24.62 -1.36
CA GLY A 1033 25.09 25.57 -0.28
C GLY A 1033 25.48 24.89 1.03
N ASN A 1034 26.22 25.61 1.86
CA ASN A 1034 26.54 25.16 3.21
C ASN A 1034 25.33 25.20 4.13
N ASN A 1035 25.19 24.19 4.99
CA ASN A 1035 24.07 24.02 5.91
C ASN A 1035 22.71 24.11 5.20
N GLN A 1036 22.66 23.70 3.93
CA GLN A 1036 21.47 23.76 3.11
C GLN A 1036 20.45 22.71 3.60
N VAL A 1037 19.44 23.17 4.33
CA VAL A 1037 18.37 22.32 4.90
C VAL A 1037 17.14 22.20 3.99
N SER A 1038 17.09 22.96 2.89
CA SER A 1038 16.04 22.88 1.89
C SER A 1038 16.54 23.03 0.45
N ILE A 1039 15.85 22.40 -0.48
CA ILE A 1039 16.11 22.48 -1.92
C ILE A 1039 14.83 22.84 -2.64
N ASP A 1040 14.84 23.99 -3.31
CA ASP A 1040 13.79 24.40 -4.24
C ASP A 1040 14.21 24.00 -5.65
N THR A 1041 13.43 23.13 -6.29
CA THR A 1041 13.71 22.66 -7.64
C THR A 1041 12.47 22.77 -8.52
N THR A 1042 12.72 23.09 -9.79
CA THR A 1042 11.69 23.26 -10.80
C THR A 1042 11.84 22.14 -11.83
N ILE A 1043 10.74 21.48 -12.18
CA ILE A 1043 10.68 20.44 -13.21
C ILE A 1043 10.36 21.09 -14.55
N TYR A 1044 11.03 20.63 -15.60
CA TYR A 1044 10.87 21.11 -16.98
C TYR A 1044 10.66 19.95 -17.95
N GLU A 1045 10.04 20.27 -19.08
CA GLU A 1045 9.81 19.44 -20.25
C GLU A 1045 10.32 20.21 -21.49
N GLY A 1046 11.20 19.61 -22.28
CA GLY A 1046 11.84 20.26 -23.43
C GLY A 1046 13.28 19.79 -23.68
N GLU A 1047 13.87 20.24 -24.78
CA GLU A 1047 15.17 19.79 -25.31
C GLU A 1047 16.29 20.83 -25.25
N ARG A 1048 16.00 22.10 -24.95
CA ARG A 1048 17.03 23.15 -24.84
C ARG A 1048 17.84 22.97 -23.58
N LYS A 1049 19.11 23.39 -23.60
CA LYS A 1049 19.93 23.37 -22.38
C LYS A 1049 19.47 24.41 -21.36
N ASN A 1050 19.11 25.60 -21.81
CA ASN A 1050 18.62 26.67 -20.96
C ASN A 1050 17.11 26.52 -20.67
N VAL A 1051 16.77 26.37 -19.39
CA VAL A 1051 15.39 26.13 -18.93
C VAL A 1051 14.41 27.24 -19.29
N LYS A 1052 14.87 28.46 -19.57
CA LYS A 1052 14.02 29.59 -20.03
C LYS A 1052 13.31 29.28 -21.35
N HIS A 1053 13.90 28.39 -22.15
CA HIS A 1053 13.35 27.95 -23.43
C HIS A 1053 12.64 26.59 -23.34
N ASN A 1054 12.47 26.04 -22.13
CA ASN A 1054 11.73 24.81 -21.89
C ASN A 1054 10.42 25.09 -21.15
N ASN A 1055 9.58 24.07 -21.07
CA ASN A 1055 8.26 24.15 -20.48
C ASN A 1055 8.31 23.77 -18.99
N LYS A 1056 8.04 24.71 -18.10
CA LYS A 1056 8.04 24.49 -16.65
C LYS A 1056 6.85 23.62 -16.24
N LEU A 1057 7.06 22.40 -15.75
CA LEU A 1057 5.98 21.50 -15.30
C LEU A 1057 5.44 21.81 -13.91
N GLY A 1058 6.33 22.25 -13.01
CA GLY A 1058 5.98 22.53 -11.63
C GLY A 1058 7.23 22.70 -10.77
N GLU A 1059 7.02 22.96 -9.49
CA GLU A 1059 8.10 23.18 -8.51
C GLU A 1059 7.88 22.31 -7.30
N PHE A 1060 8.97 21.93 -6.66
CA PHE A 1060 8.95 21.26 -5.38
C PHE A 1060 10.04 21.80 -4.47
N THR A 1061 9.68 21.85 -3.19
CA THR A 1061 10.61 22.16 -2.11
C THR A 1061 10.80 20.91 -1.28
N VAL A 1062 12.03 20.44 -1.17
CA VAL A 1062 12.42 19.42 -0.21
C VAL A 1062 12.93 20.14 1.03
N THR A 1063 12.28 19.95 2.18
CA THR A 1063 12.71 20.54 3.46
C THR A 1063 13.18 19.46 4.44
N GLY A 1064 14.11 19.81 5.33
CA GLY A 1064 14.59 18.94 6.39
C GLY A 1064 15.80 18.11 6.00
N LEU A 1065 16.61 18.58 5.06
CA LEU A 1065 17.93 18.00 4.77
C LEU A 1065 18.89 18.25 5.94
N PRO A 1066 19.78 17.30 6.26
CA PRO A 1066 20.75 17.49 7.31
C PRO A 1066 21.73 18.63 6.93
N PRO A 1067 22.02 19.57 7.86
CA PRO A 1067 22.98 20.63 7.61
C PRO A 1067 24.39 20.02 7.47
N ALA A 1068 24.99 20.17 6.29
CA ALA A 1068 26.34 19.72 6.00
C ALA A 1068 27.05 20.71 5.06
N ARG A 1069 28.30 20.44 4.71
CA ARG A 1069 29.02 21.27 3.72
C ARG A 1069 28.38 21.12 2.34
N ALA A 1070 28.56 22.13 1.50
CA ALA A 1070 28.19 22.04 0.09
C ALA A 1070 28.83 20.80 -0.55
N GLY A 1071 28.01 19.90 -1.10
CA GLY A 1071 28.42 18.66 -1.76
C GLY A 1071 28.33 17.38 -0.91
N ASP A 1072 28.15 17.50 0.41
CA ASP A 1072 28.17 16.34 1.33
C ASP A 1072 26.80 15.64 1.43
N THR A 1073 25.72 16.41 1.55
CA THR A 1073 24.36 15.86 1.59
C THR A 1073 23.94 15.39 0.21
N LYS A 1074 23.58 14.10 0.07
CA LYS A 1074 23.22 13.46 -1.20
C LYS A 1074 21.77 13.00 -1.16
N PHE A 1075 21.00 13.37 -2.16
CA PHE A 1075 19.60 12.97 -2.28
C PHE A 1075 19.34 12.43 -3.67
N ASP A 1076 18.46 11.47 -3.78
CA ASP A 1076 18.05 10.87 -5.03
C ASP A 1076 16.71 11.46 -5.47
N VAL A 1077 16.64 11.93 -6.70
CA VAL A 1077 15.40 12.35 -7.35
C VAL A 1077 14.98 11.22 -8.30
N ILE A 1078 13.72 10.82 -8.24
CA ILE A 1078 13.15 9.73 -9.01
C ILE A 1078 12.01 10.29 -9.86
N PHE A 1079 12.16 10.18 -11.17
CA PHE A 1079 11.10 10.47 -12.15
C PHE A 1079 10.44 9.15 -12.51
N ASP A 1080 9.12 9.08 -12.39
CA ASP A 1080 8.31 7.89 -12.64
C ASP A 1080 7.19 8.26 -13.61
N LEU A 1081 7.33 7.81 -14.87
CA LEU A 1081 6.30 7.94 -15.89
C LEU A 1081 5.49 6.65 -15.94
N ASP A 1082 4.18 6.78 -15.73
CA ASP A 1082 3.24 5.68 -15.90
C ASP A 1082 2.95 5.39 -17.38
N GLU A 1083 2.10 4.38 -17.62
CA GLU A 1083 1.74 3.94 -18.97
C GLU A 1083 0.86 4.95 -19.74
N ASP A 1084 0.29 5.96 -19.07
CA ASP A 1084 -0.42 7.09 -19.72
C ASP A 1084 0.54 8.25 -20.09
N GLY A 1085 1.81 8.14 -19.68
CA GLY A 1085 2.82 9.18 -19.83
C GLY A 1085 2.71 10.29 -18.78
N VAL A 1086 2.11 10.02 -17.62
CA VAL A 1086 1.93 10.99 -16.54
C VAL A 1086 3.11 10.92 -15.57
N LEU A 1087 3.76 12.07 -15.34
CA LEU A 1087 4.93 12.17 -14.47
C LEU A 1087 4.57 12.27 -12.98
N ASN A 1088 5.16 11.37 -12.20
CA ASN A 1088 5.29 11.42 -10.75
C ASN A 1088 6.77 11.65 -10.38
N VAL A 1089 7.02 12.53 -9.41
CA VAL A 1089 8.39 12.79 -8.92
C VAL A 1089 8.46 12.52 -7.43
N THR A 1090 9.46 11.74 -7.04
CA THR A 1090 9.76 11.40 -5.63
C THR A 1090 11.19 11.83 -5.32
N VAL A 1091 11.44 12.33 -4.11
CA VAL A 1091 12.79 12.61 -3.63
C VAL A 1091 13.06 11.79 -2.39
N THR A 1092 14.20 11.10 -2.34
CA THR A 1092 14.63 10.26 -1.22
C THR A 1092 16.03 10.63 -0.76
N GLU A 1093 16.28 10.71 0.55
CA GLU A 1093 17.61 10.94 1.13
C GLU A 1093 17.97 9.72 1.98
N GLU A 1094 19.08 9.05 1.66
CA GLU A 1094 19.44 7.75 2.24
C GLU A 1094 20.24 7.86 3.56
N SER A 1095 20.84 9.02 3.88
CA SER A 1095 21.75 9.15 5.03
C SER A 1095 21.04 9.36 6.38
N ILE A 1096 19.75 9.75 6.38
CA ILE A 1096 18.97 9.99 7.59
C ILE A 1096 18.00 8.86 7.99
N GLY A 1097 17.96 7.73 7.26
CA GLY A 1097 17.06 6.61 7.57
C GLY A 1097 15.55 6.93 7.43
N ILE A 1098 15.20 8.07 6.83
CA ILE A 1098 13.83 8.54 6.65
C ILE A 1098 13.48 8.51 5.15
N HIS A 1099 12.66 7.53 4.75
CA HIS A 1099 11.98 7.54 3.45
C HIS A 1099 10.81 8.54 3.48
N LYS A 1100 11.09 9.83 3.37
CA LYS A 1100 10.03 10.82 3.12
C LYS A 1100 9.71 10.86 1.64
N ASN A 1101 8.63 10.20 1.25
CA ASN A 1101 8.07 10.36 -0.09
C ASN A 1101 7.40 11.73 -0.18
N PHE A 1102 8.05 12.67 -0.84
CA PHE A 1102 7.41 13.92 -1.23
C PHE A 1102 6.72 13.71 -2.58
N THR A 1103 5.41 13.51 -2.59
CA THR A 1103 4.63 13.61 -3.82
C THR A 1103 4.53 15.08 -4.18
N VAL A 1104 5.24 15.49 -5.23
CA VAL A 1104 5.24 16.89 -5.66
C VAL A 1104 3.82 17.29 -6.09
N THR A 1105 3.23 18.23 -5.36
CA THR A 1105 2.02 18.92 -5.82
C THR A 1105 2.45 19.93 -6.87
N MET A 1106 2.17 19.63 -8.14
CA MET A 1106 2.54 20.50 -9.25
C MET A 1106 1.77 21.81 -9.17
N SER A 1107 2.43 22.91 -8.82
CA SER A 1107 1.84 24.24 -8.93
C SER A 1107 1.54 24.58 -10.40
N PRO A 1108 0.41 25.23 -10.72
CA PRO A 1108 -0.05 25.50 -12.09
C PRO A 1108 0.81 26.51 -12.90
N PHE A 1109 2.07 26.75 -12.51
CA PHE A 1109 2.93 27.76 -13.12
C PHE A 1109 3.73 27.24 -14.34
N ARG A 1110 3.15 27.31 -15.53
CA ARG A 1110 3.82 27.23 -16.86
C ARG A 1110 4.22 28.57 -17.51
N LEU A 1111 5.08 28.51 -18.52
CA LEU A 1111 5.27 29.52 -19.57
C LEU A 1111 4.81 28.89 -20.92
N THR A 1112 4.74 29.67 -21.99
CA THR A 1112 4.03 29.38 -23.26
C THR A 1112 4.61 28.24 -24.11
N GLU A 1113 3.77 27.46 -24.80
CA GLU A 1113 4.10 26.33 -25.69
C GLU A 1113 4.93 26.67 -26.95
N ARG A 1114 5.14 27.96 -27.28
CA ARG A 1114 6.10 28.38 -28.32
C ARG A 1114 7.48 27.70 -28.13
N ASN A 1115 7.84 27.46 -26.86
CA ASN A 1115 9.07 26.81 -26.45
C ASN A 1115 9.18 25.34 -26.88
N VAL A 1116 8.10 24.57 -27.07
CA VAL A 1116 8.17 23.11 -27.30
C VAL A 1116 8.62 22.77 -28.73
N LYS A 1117 7.95 23.34 -29.74
CA LYS A 1117 8.27 23.15 -31.16
C LYS A 1117 9.60 23.84 -31.51
N MET A 1118 9.81 25.05 -30.99
CA MET A 1118 11.11 25.72 -31.08
C MET A 1118 12.18 24.90 -30.36
N SER A 1119 11.93 24.24 -29.23
CA SER A 1119 13.02 23.60 -28.49
C SER A 1119 13.80 22.54 -29.27
N ILE A 1120 13.18 21.76 -30.18
CA ILE A 1120 13.90 20.76 -30.98
C ILE A 1120 14.63 21.40 -32.17
N GLU A 1121 13.96 22.31 -32.87
CA GLU A 1121 14.54 23.05 -34.01
C GLU A 1121 15.62 24.03 -33.54
N ASP A 1122 15.37 24.74 -32.45
CA ASP A 1122 16.31 25.61 -31.73
C ASP A 1122 17.44 24.80 -31.12
N ALA A 1123 17.23 23.63 -30.51
CA ALA A 1123 18.36 22.84 -30.01
C ALA A 1123 19.32 22.45 -31.15
N LYS A 1124 18.81 22.25 -32.38
CA LYS A 1124 19.65 22.06 -33.57
C LYS A 1124 20.30 23.36 -34.03
N LYS A 1125 19.54 24.46 -34.12
CA LYS A 1125 19.98 25.77 -34.62
C LYS A 1125 20.97 26.47 -33.68
N TYR A 1126 20.71 26.41 -32.38
CA TYR A 1126 21.45 27.04 -31.29
C TYR A 1126 22.35 26.04 -30.56
N LYS A 1127 22.67 24.90 -31.19
CA LYS A 1127 23.54 23.87 -30.60
C LYS A 1127 24.85 24.46 -30.04
N TYR A 1128 25.50 25.33 -30.82
CA TYR A 1128 26.74 26.00 -30.41
C TYR A 1128 26.52 26.96 -29.22
N GLU A 1129 25.42 27.72 -29.23
CA GLU A 1129 25.06 28.63 -28.14
C GLU A 1129 24.74 27.85 -26.84
N ASP A 1130 24.00 26.75 -26.96
CA ASP A 1130 23.68 25.85 -25.86
C ASP A 1130 24.93 25.14 -25.30
N GLU A 1131 25.90 24.77 -26.15
CA GLU A 1131 27.22 24.23 -25.73
C GLU A 1131 28.05 25.27 -24.96
N VAL A 1132 28.11 26.51 -25.46
CA VAL A 1132 28.82 27.62 -24.80
C VAL A 1132 28.14 27.99 -23.48
N PHE A 1133 26.81 28.05 -23.45
CA PHE A 1133 26.02 28.27 -22.24
C PHE A 1133 26.25 27.16 -21.21
N GLU A 1134 26.22 25.89 -21.61
CA GLU A 1134 26.47 24.75 -20.73
C GLU A 1134 27.88 24.80 -20.11
N GLU A 1135 28.89 25.14 -20.91
CA GLU A 1135 30.25 25.28 -20.41
C GLU A 1135 30.39 26.46 -19.44
N PHE A 1136 29.79 27.61 -19.74
CA PHE A 1136 29.79 28.80 -18.88
C PHE A 1136 29.14 28.49 -17.51
N ALA A 1137 27.96 27.89 -17.53
CA ALA A 1137 27.22 27.50 -16.34
C ALA A 1137 27.95 26.42 -15.52
N ARG A 1138 28.64 25.48 -16.17
CA ARG A 1138 29.51 24.50 -15.49
C ARG A 1138 30.67 25.18 -14.74
N LYS A 1139 31.35 26.16 -15.37
CA LYS A 1139 32.43 26.93 -14.74
C LYS A 1139 31.90 27.75 -13.56
N LYS A 1140 30.77 28.43 -13.74
CA LYS A 1140 30.10 29.20 -12.68
C LYS A 1140 29.77 28.34 -11.44
N ASN A 1141 29.10 27.20 -11.64
CA ASN A 1141 28.77 26.27 -10.54
C ASN A 1141 30.02 25.74 -9.82
N LYS A 1142 31.10 25.45 -10.56
CA LYS A 1142 32.38 25.04 -9.99
C LYS A 1142 32.94 26.13 -9.07
N TYR A 1143 32.94 27.38 -9.55
CA TYR A 1143 33.47 28.53 -8.81
C TYR A 1143 32.60 28.89 -7.58
N ASP A 1144 31.28 28.80 -7.69
CA ASP A 1144 30.35 28.97 -6.56
C ASP A 1144 30.62 27.93 -5.46
N THR A 1145 30.77 26.65 -5.84
CA THR A 1145 31.05 25.56 -4.89
C THR A 1145 32.38 25.79 -4.15
N ILE A 1146 33.42 26.20 -4.87
CA ILE A 1146 34.73 26.54 -4.29
C ILE A 1146 34.58 27.68 -3.27
N CYS A 1147 33.88 28.75 -3.63
CA CYS A 1147 33.67 29.89 -2.73
C CYS A 1147 32.90 29.52 -1.47
N GLU A 1148 31.85 28.71 -1.60
CA GLU A 1148 31.08 28.20 -0.46
C GLU A 1148 31.96 27.34 0.46
N GLN A 1149 32.74 26.41 -0.08
CA GLN A 1149 33.64 25.59 0.74
C GLN A 1149 34.68 26.43 1.49
N ILE A 1150 35.26 27.44 0.83
CA ILE A 1150 36.17 28.40 1.46
C ILE A 1150 35.46 29.21 2.55
N LEU A 1151 34.23 29.68 2.31
CA LEU A 1151 33.45 30.44 3.30
C LEU A 1151 33.08 29.61 4.54
N TYR A 1152 32.82 28.31 4.38
CA TYR A 1152 32.59 27.40 5.50
C TYR A 1152 33.85 27.23 6.37
N ASP A 1153 34.99 26.99 5.71
CA ASP A 1153 36.26 26.72 6.38
C ASP A 1153 37.03 27.97 6.80
N VAL A 1154 36.53 29.16 6.47
CA VAL A 1154 37.20 30.44 6.77
C VAL A 1154 37.47 30.64 8.26
N ALA A 1155 36.68 30.02 9.15
CA ALA A 1155 36.90 30.07 10.59
C ALA A 1155 38.19 29.35 11.04
N LYS A 1156 38.74 28.45 10.21
CA LYS A 1156 40.00 27.73 10.48
C LYS A 1156 41.25 28.58 10.23
N ILE A 1157 41.11 29.74 9.58
CA ILE A 1157 42.21 30.68 9.34
C ILE A 1157 42.56 31.38 10.66
N ALA A 1158 43.82 31.33 11.09
CA ALA A 1158 44.22 31.83 12.41
C ALA A 1158 44.07 33.36 12.58
N SER A 1159 44.31 34.13 11.52
CA SER A 1159 44.31 35.60 11.53
C SER A 1159 42.93 36.19 11.25
N SER A 1160 42.40 36.98 12.19
CA SER A 1160 41.11 37.69 12.03
C SER A 1160 41.10 38.67 10.85
N LYS A 1161 42.26 39.26 10.51
CA LYS A 1161 42.42 40.14 9.35
C LYS A 1161 42.25 39.35 8.05
N ASP A 1162 42.87 38.18 7.97
CA ASP A 1162 42.84 37.33 6.78
C ASP A 1162 41.49 36.63 6.62
N GLN A 1163 40.81 36.26 7.72
CA GLN A 1163 39.41 35.83 7.70
C GLN A 1163 38.49 36.86 7.05
N LYS A 1164 38.61 38.13 7.44
CA LYS A 1164 37.80 39.23 6.87
C LYS A 1164 38.13 39.45 5.40
N PHE A 1165 39.42 39.37 5.03
CA PHE A 1165 39.87 39.50 3.65
C PHE A 1165 39.32 38.37 2.77
N VAL A 1166 39.51 37.11 3.16
CA VAL A 1166 39.01 35.95 2.39
C VAL A 1166 37.48 35.97 2.26
N ARG A 1167 36.73 36.30 3.33
CA ARG A 1167 35.27 36.48 3.25
C ARG A 1167 34.87 37.57 2.27
N ARG A 1168 35.60 38.70 2.27
CA ARG A 1168 35.35 39.81 1.37
C ARG A 1168 35.66 39.42 -0.08
N SER A 1169 36.81 38.79 -0.34
CA SER A 1169 37.22 38.35 -1.67
C SER A 1169 36.24 37.34 -2.26
N CYS A 1170 35.75 36.37 -1.48
CA CYS A 1170 34.72 35.43 -1.96
C CYS A 1170 33.41 36.15 -2.32
N LYS A 1171 32.93 37.06 -1.46
CA LYS A 1171 31.71 37.85 -1.74
C LYS A 1171 31.86 38.79 -2.93
N GLU A 1172 33.02 39.44 -3.07
CA GLU A 1172 33.32 40.32 -4.19
C GLU A 1172 33.45 39.54 -5.49
N PHE A 1173 34.07 38.36 -5.48
CA PHE A 1173 34.15 37.49 -6.64
C PHE A 1173 32.75 37.00 -7.06
N ILE A 1174 31.94 36.47 -6.14
CA ILE A 1174 30.54 36.07 -6.39
C ILE A 1174 29.73 37.22 -7.01
N LYS A 1175 29.87 38.43 -6.46
CA LYS A 1175 29.20 39.62 -6.99
C LYS A 1175 29.72 40.02 -8.37
N CYS A 1176 31.03 39.87 -8.62
CA CYS A 1176 31.69 40.31 -9.85
C CYS A 1176 31.25 39.55 -11.12
N TYR A 1177 30.75 38.31 -11.01
CA TYR A 1177 30.22 37.57 -12.15
C TYR A 1177 28.69 37.41 -12.14
N GLY A 1178 28.00 38.01 -11.16
CA GLY A 1178 26.53 38.03 -11.14
C GLY A 1178 25.91 38.65 -12.39
N ASP A 1179 26.60 39.63 -12.99
CA ASP A 1179 26.15 40.38 -14.16
C ASP A 1179 26.78 39.91 -15.49
N LEU A 1180 27.63 38.88 -15.47
CA LEU A 1180 28.28 38.36 -16.68
C LEU A 1180 27.34 37.47 -17.49
N ASP A 1181 27.32 37.67 -18.81
CA ASP A 1181 26.62 36.81 -19.75
C ASP A 1181 27.47 35.61 -20.20
N PHE A 1182 26.85 34.55 -20.74
CA PHE A 1182 27.55 33.35 -21.20
C PHE A 1182 28.53 33.63 -22.36
N THR A 1183 28.32 34.73 -23.10
CA THR A 1183 29.23 35.25 -24.11
C THR A 1183 30.54 35.82 -23.53
N GLU A 1184 30.62 36.05 -22.21
CA GLU A 1184 31.76 36.65 -21.52
C GLU A 1184 32.59 35.62 -20.71
N MET A 1185 32.60 34.36 -21.13
CA MET A 1185 33.27 33.25 -20.42
C MET A 1185 34.76 33.52 -20.12
N GLU A 1186 35.50 34.16 -21.03
CA GLU A 1186 36.91 34.51 -20.81
C GLU A 1186 37.09 35.51 -19.65
N LYS A 1187 36.13 36.43 -19.47
CA LYS A 1187 36.15 37.38 -18.34
C LYS A 1187 35.90 36.66 -17.01
N LEU A 1188 35.06 35.63 -17.00
CA LEU A 1188 34.82 34.82 -15.81
C LEU A 1188 36.11 34.10 -15.36
N ASP A 1189 36.82 33.47 -16.29
CA ASP A 1189 38.08 32.77 -15.99
C ASP A 1189 39.18 33.75 -15.56
N ALA A 1190 39.30 34.91 -16.22
CA ALA A 1190 40.25 35.95 -15.83
C ALA A 1190 39.97 36.46 -14.40
N LYS A 1191 38.69 36.68 -14.05
CA LYS A 1191 38.30 37.08 -12.69
C LYS A 1191 38.57 35.99 -11.66
N PHE A 1192 38.34 34.72 -11.99
CA PHE A 1192 38.68 33.61 -11.09
C PHE A 1192 40.18 33.50 -10.87
N ALA A 1193 41.01 33.70 -11.90
CA ALA A 1193 42.47 33.69 -11.76
C ALA A 1193 42.97 34.80 -10.81
N VAL A 1194 42.36 35.99 -10.86
CA VAL A 1194 42.65 37.09 -9.92
C VAL A 1194 42.18 36.75 -8.50
N PHE A 1195 40.98 36.19 -8.35
CA PHE A 1195 40.48 35.73 -7.06
C PHE A 1195 41.40 34.65 -6.45
N HIS A 1196 41.71 33.61 -7.22
CA HIS A 1196 42.59 32.51 -6.84
C HIS A 1196 43.95 33.03 -6.36
N SER A 1197 44.62 33.89 -7.14
CA SER A 1197 45.92 34.44 -6.75
C SER A 1197 45.86 35.30 -5.49
N SER A 1198 44.75 36.02 -5.27
CA SER A 1198 44.60 36.90 -4.10
C SER A 1198 44.52 36.17 -2.75
N ILE A 1199 44.06 34.91 -2.73
CA ILE A 1199 43.86 34.15 -1.48
C ILE A 1199 44.70 32.87 -1.37
N ALA A 1200 45.36 32.42 -2.44
CA ALA A 1200 46.08 31.15 -2.48
C ALA A 1200 47.16 31.03 -1.38
N ASP A 1201 47.95 32.08 -1.16
CA ASP A 1201 49.01 32.07 -0.13
C ASP A 1201 48.40 31.95 1.27
N ILE A 1202 47.33 32.68 1.56
CA ILE A 1202 46.60 32.62 2.83
C ILE A 1202 46.03 31.22 3.07
N LEU A 1203 45.41 30.61 2.05
CA LEU A 1203 44.87 29.26 2.17
C LEU A 1203 45.96 28.20 2.34
N LYS A 1204 47.11 28.37 1.67
CA LYS A 1204 48.27 27.47 1.78
C LYS A 1204 48.88 27.50 3.18
N GLU A 1205 49.06 28.68 3.77
CA GLU A 1205 49.57 28.84 5.14
C GLU A 1205 48.67 28.19 6.21
N ASN A 1206 47.40 28.00 5.90
CA ASN A 1206 46.41 27.42 6.81
C ASN A 1206 45.99 25.99 6.43
N ASN A 1207 46.73 25.29 5.56
CA ASN A 1207 46.42 23.93 5.07
C ASN A 1207 45.04 23.77 4.39
N LEU A 1208 44.55 24.83 3.74
CA LEU A 1208 43.27 24.88 3.02
C LEU A 1208 43.44 25.00 1.50
N LEU A 1209 44.67 24.91 0.97
CA LEU A 1209 44.93 25.07 -0.47
C LEU A 1209 44.15 24.08 -1.34
N GLN A 1210 43.85 22.90 -0.82
CA GLN A 1210 43.04 21.85 -1.48
C GLN A 1210 41.60 22.24 -1.78
N LEU A 1211 41.11 23.38 -1.27
CA LEU A 1211 39.79 23.93 -1.57
C LEU A 1211 39.74 24.68 -2.91
N LEU A 1212 40.90 25.10 -3.45
CA LEU A 1212 41.07 25.71 -4.78
C LEU A 1212 41.34 24.61 -5.83
#